data_AF-A0A9E0LHW0-F1
#
_entry.id   AF-A0A9E0LHW0-F1
#
_cell.length_a   1.000
_cell.length_b   1.000
_cell.length_c   1.000
_cell.angle_alpha   90.00
_cell.angle_beta   90.00
_cell.angle_gamma   90.00
#
_symmetry.space_group_name_H-M   'P 1'
#
loop_
_entity.id
_entity.type
_entity.pdbx_description
1 polymer ?
#
loop_
_entity_poly.entity_id
_entity_poly.type
_entity_poly.pdbx_seq_one_letter_code
_entity_poly.pdbx_strand_id
1 'polypeptide(L)'
;MFTSIEMLATSWLVEPTYKVIHDALLRGDGLLWSPYLGMGSPLWANIVMQVANPLAWIACLPKPSPEAVLRYVMTYMLCAGLFTFVFLRQFLPPFSSSFGALAFMLNGYFMLYMGMSEISSCALIPGLFYAIEKLLRDPGVKSVALLSFLTTGMVTICGIPELSLLAVSGAGVYFLFRFFTDKTNTKKSRGTTVSCYIAANLLAGLFAAPLLLPFAEFMQESFNSHVRTGNFIPAGQEAFPFVSANLIPYLSPYFFAPILRYTATQVPYHGFVSFWGIIVFSLAALATVQAIVTLLNRSAVQSNQSGRNKELLSIFCAVSIFLLLAKKFGCPALQWLGDLPLFSLVLYWKYTEPIVALLMATLAAIGLTWLRDQTLKIKTIGAVGLSVLTFYIVLALTAIPLQGEAVRFYSYLMMAISIVMIVLLFSLAARAVSRPSNAEKMCVLIFAVAAVELLLNFAGPNLLHVITPSRDDNAYKGAPFITFLQKLEFNQRYERLFAQDDILVGNWACAFGLHDSRAYNAIYPKRLMPFYRAFAYGDKPVSLLPGVWMPVGAVGPADIVEEVYGSEPVVDPFINTNRAMEILRLWQLTSTRTIVRDLKHASAISSEIAKRAGCEAPLVYNKEVNIFILSKIVPRAALYYQVDKEPDGSAVLAKLTDLQFDHFSKGLLEQSELSQEDLSALSKFSPTQQELEPQPITKYKGENVDIQVLAKHPGLLVLNDVFYPGWQAFVDGQETKILHANYLFRGVLVPAGNHLVTFKYRPMSLMAGINLAVFGGIILAFWWICSTIAERKRRT
;
A
#
# COMPACT_ATOMS: atom_id res chain seq x y z
N MET A 1 19.59 8.59 -10.40
CA MET A 1 18.65 9.57 -10.97
C MET A 1 17.22 9.29 -10.47
N PHE A 2 17.03 9.12 -9.16
CA PHE A 2 15.74 8.78 -8.53
C PHE A 2 15.43 9.63 -7.28
N THR A 3 16.13 10.75 -7.10
CA THR A 3 16.12 11.56 -5.87
C THR A 3 14.96 12.55 -5.76
N SER A 4 14.00 12.56 -6.70
CA SER A 4 12.86 13.50 -6.67
C SER A 4 11.48 12.83 -6.57
N ILE A 5 11.40 11.51 -6.71
CA ILE A 5 10.19 10.69 -6.46
C ILE A 5 10.37 9.93 -5.13
N GLU A 6 11.26 10.40 -4.25
CA GLU A 6 11.59 9.80 -2.94
C GLU A 6 10.39 9.71 -1.97
N MET A 7 9.25 10.33 -2.28
CA MET A 7 8.09 10.36 -1.37
C MET A 7 7.02 9.31 -1.64
N LEU A 8 7.18 8.46 -2.66
CA LEU A 8 6.20 7.41 -2.97
C LEU A 8 6.83 6.03 -2.95
N ALA A 9 7.16 5.58 -1.73
CA ALA A 9 7.41 4.21 -1.28
C ALA A 9 6.83 3.08 -2.15
N THR A 10 5.60 3.23 -2.65
CA THR A 10 4.90 2.19 -3.43
C THR A 10 5.22 2.20 -4.93
N SER A 11 5.76 3.27 -5.50
CA SER A 11 6.31 3.23 -6.87
C SER A 11 7.50 2.26 -6.92
N TRP A 12 8.31 2.20 -5.86
CA TRP A 12 9.39 1.21 -5.70
C TRP A 12 8.89 -0.22 -5.45
N LEU A 13 7.61 -0.39 -5.11
CA LEU A 13 6.98 -1.66 -4.78
C LEU A 13 6.20 -2.25 -5.97
N VAL A 14 5.27 -1.47 -6.52
CA VAL A 14 4.23 -1.96 -7.43
C VAL A 14 4.63 -1.80 -8.90
N GLU A 15 5.31 -0.72 -9.26
CA GLU A 15 5.77 -0.49 -10.62
C GLU A 15 6.70 -1.60 -11.15
N PRO A 16 7.79 -1.98 -10.47
CA PRO A 16 8.65 -3.07 -10.93
C PRO A 16 7.92 -4.42 -10.97
N THR A 17 6.89 -4.59 -10.15
CA THR A 17 6.07 -5.81 -10.11
C THR A 17 5.27 -6.00 -11.41
N TYR A 18 4.82 -4.92 -12.07
CA TYR A 18 4.18 -5.03 -13.38
C TYR A 18 5.10 -5.63 -14.44
N LYS A 19 6.42 -5.33 -14.38
CA LYS A 19 7.40 -5.94 -15.27
C LYS A 19 7.61 -7.43 -14.97
N VAL A 20 7.68 -7.80 -13.69
CA VAL A 20 7.78 -9.21 -13.29
C VAL A 20 6.58 -10.01 -13.77
N ILE A 21 5.36 -9.50 -13.57
CA ILE A 21 4.13 -10.16 -14.01
C ILE A 21 4.12 -10.26 -15.55
N HIS A 22 4.45 -9.19 -16.26
CA HIS A 22 4.55 -9.20 -17.73
C HIS A 22 5.50 -10.28 -18.22
N ASP A 23 6.72 -10.34 -17.68
CA ASP A 23 7.73 -11.30 -18.09
C ASP A 23 7.34 -12.74 -17.73
N ALA A 24 6.73 -12.96 -16.57
CA ALA A 24 6.23 -14.26 -16.16
C ALA A 24 5.16 -14.77 -17.13
N LEU A 25 4.19 -13.92 -17.49
CA LEU A 25 3.13 -14.28 -18.46
C LEU A 25 3.70 -14.58 -19.86
N LEU A 26 4.66 -13.79 -20.34
CA LEU A 26 5.32 -14.05 -21.64
C LEU A 26 6.08 -15.38 -21.65
N ARG A 27 6.63 -15.81 -20.51
CA ARG A 27 7.34 -17.09 -20.36
C ARG A 27 6.41 -18.28 -20.06
N GLY A 28 5.12 -18.02 -19.83
CA GLY A 28 4.17 -19.03 -19.36
C GLY A 28 4.47 -19.54 -17.94
N ASP A 29 5.11 -18.71 -17.11
CA ASP A 29 5.30 -18.97 -15.69
C ASP A 29 4.07 -18.49 -14.91
N GLY A 30 3.72 -19.13 -13.79
CA GLY A 30 2.62 -18.65 -12.96
C GLY A 30 2.97 -17.47 -12.05
N LEU A 31 1.93 -16.93 -11.42
CA LEU A 31 1.96 -15.68 -10.68
C LEU A 31 1.83 -15.87 -9.16
N LEU A 32 2.03 -17.10 -8.68
CA LEU A 32 1.82 -17.42 -7.26
C LEU A 32 3.01 -17.03 -6.39
N TRP A 33 4.23 -17.12 -6.93
CA TRP A 33 5.47 -16.90 -6.18
C TRP A 33 6.48 -16.10 -7.00
N SER A 34 7.15 -15.13 -6.35
CA SER A 34 8.26 -14.38 -6.93
C SER A 34 9.59 -14.82 -6.30
N PRO A 35 10.57 -15.32 -7.08
CA PRO A 35 11.88 -15.71 -6.58
C PRO A 35 12.88 -14.54 -6.48
N TYR A 36 12.47 -13.34 -6.91
CA TYR A 36 13.33 -12.18 -7.06
C TYR A 36 13.37 -11.29 -5.82
N LEU A 37 12.31 -11.32 -4.99
CA LEU A 37 12.10 -10.41 -3.87
C LEU A 37 12.43 -11.10 -2.55
N GLY A 38 13.39 -10.57 -1.79
CA GLY A 38 13.54 -10.91 -0.37
C GLY A 38 13.84 -12.39 -0.13
N MET A 39 14.55 -13.02 -1.06
CA MET A 39 14.82 -14.47 -1.11
C MET A 39 13.60 -15.37 -1.39
N GLY A 40 12.49 -14.79 -1.83
CA GLY A 40 11.24 -15.47 -2.19
C GLY A 40 10.05 -14.87 -1.45
N SER A 41 8.96 -14.57 -2.17
CA SER A 41 7.74 -13.99 -1.59
C SER A 41 6.48 -14.46 -2.32
N PRO A 42 5.36 -14.71 -1.60
CA PRO A 42 4.11 -15.11 -2.23
C PRO A 42 3.49 -13.93 -2.99
N LEU A 43 3.60 -13.96 -4.32
CA LEU A 43 3.22 -12.85 -5.19
C LEU A 43 1.70 -12.65 -5.21
N TRP A 44 0.92 -13.73 -5.36
CA TRP A 44 -0.54 -13.68 -5.40
C TRP A 44 -1.17 -13.34 -4.04
N ALA A 45 -0.63 -13.90 -2.95
CA ALA A 45 -1.16 -13.65 -1.60
C ALA A 45 -0.84 -12.24 -1.09
N ASN A 46 0.19 -11.59 -1.65
CA ASN A 46 0.52 -10.22 -1.33
C ASN A 46 -0.39 -9.25 -2.08
N ILE A 47 -1.50 -8.91 -1.45
CA ILE A 47 -2.50 -7.98 -1.99
C ILE A 47 -1.91 -6.62 -2.42
N VAL A 48 -0.84 -6.15 -1.77
CA VAL A 48 -0.20 -4.86 -2.06
C VAL A 48 0.42 -4.82 -3.47
N MET A 49 0.76 -5.99 -4.01
CA MET A 49 1.28 -6.16 -5.37
C MET A 49 0.22 -6.02 -6.46
N GLN A 50 -1.07 -5.98 -6.09
CA GLN A 50 -2.21 -5.81 -7.01
C GLN A 50 -2.21 -6.77 -8.21
N VAL A 51 -1.74 -8.00 -8.01
CA VAL A 51 -1.66 -9.02 -9.08
C VAL A 51 -3.03 -9.30 -9.69
N ALA A 52 -4.11 -9.21 -8.91
CA ALA A 52 -5.48 -9.43 -9.36
C ALA A 52 -6.16 -8.20 -9.99
N ASN A 53 -5.45 -7.09 -10.22
CA ASN A 53 -6.04 -5.85 -10.71
C ASN A 53 -6.21 -5.86 -12.25
N PRO A 54 -7.44 -5.93 -12.79
CA PRO A 54 -7.66 -6.05 -14.23
C PRO A 54 -7.23 -4.82 -15.04
N LEU A 55 -7.28 -3.62 -14.47
CA LEU A 55 -6.82 -2.42 -15.17
C LEU A 55 -5.29 -2.37 -15.28
N ALA A 56 -4.57 -2.91 -14.29
CA ALA A 56 -3.13 -3.11 -14.42
C ALA A 56 -2.80 -4.09 -15.55
N TRP A 57 -3.61 -5.15 -15.71
CA TRP A 57 -3.46 -6.12 -16.79
C TRP A 57 -3.65 -5.51 -18.18
N ILE A 58 -4.61 -4.60 -18.32
CA ILE A 58 -4.89 -3.95 -19.60
C ILE A 58 -3.87 -2.84 -19.90
N ALA A 59 -3.53 -2.02 -18.90
CA ALA A 59 -2.73 -0.82 -19.11
C ALA A 59 -1.22 -1.09 -19.09
N CYS A 60 -0.75 -1.88 -18.13
CA CYS A 60 0.68 -2.03 -17.81
C CYS A 60 1.27 -3.33 -18.36
N LEU A 61 0.51 -4.44 -18.34
CA LEU A 61 1.08 -5.74 -18.71
C LEU A 61 1.35 -5.99 -20.20
N PRO A 62 0.76 -5.31 -21.20
CA PRO A 62 1.17 -5.56 -22.59
C PRO A 62 2.59 -5.05 -22.88
N LYS A 63 2.94 -3.90 -22.27
CA LYS A 63 4.24 -3.27 -22.40
C LYS A 63 4.47 -2.35 -21.19
N PRO A 64 5.12 -2.84 -20.12
CA PRO A 64 5.43 -2.01 -18.95
C PRO A 64 6.31 -0.82 -19.37
N SER A 65 5.83 0.39 -19.08
CA SER A 65 6.53 1.64 -19.36
C SER A 65 6.03 2.75 -18.44
N PRO A 66 6.79 3.83 -18.22
CA PRO A 66 6.33 4.96 -17.40
C PRO A 66 5.02 5.56 -17.94
N GLU A 67 4.84 5.61 -19.27
CA GLU A 67 3.61 6.11 -19.88
C GLU A 67 2.42 5.18 -19.65
N ALA A 68 2.66 3.85 -19.59
CA ALA A 68 1.62 2.89 -19.28
C ALA A 68 1.13 3.05 -17.84
N VAL A 69 2.04 3.20 -16.89
CA VAL A 69 1.74 3.48 -15.47
C VAL A 69 1.01 4.81 -15.32
N LEU A 70 1.42 5.85 -16.04
CA LEU A 70 0.74 7.14 -16.02
C LEU A 70 -0.70 7.04 -16.54
N ARG A 71 -0.92 6.36 -17.69
CA ARG A 71 -2.28 6.11 -18.22
C ARG A 71 -3.13 5.31 -17.24
N TYR A 72 -2.54 4.31 -16.58
CA TYR A 72 -3.20 3.51 -15.55
C TYR A 72 -3.69 4.40 -14.39
N VAL A 73 -2.84 5.27 -13.84
CA VAL A 73 -3.21 6.18 -12.74
C VAL A 73 -4.28 7.18 -13.18
N MET A 74 -4.09 7.82 -14.35
CA MET A 74 -5.06 8.78 -14.88
C MET A 74 -6.44 8.15 -15.09
N THR A 75 -6.49 6.87 -15.51
CA THR A 75 -7.74 6.13 -15.68
C THR A 75 -8.51 6.02 -14.37
N TYR A 76 -7.82 5.69 -13.27
CA TYR A 76 -8.48 5.60 -11.96
C TYR A 76 -8.93 6.95 -11.42
N MET A 77 -8.16 8.01 -11.64
CA MET A 77 -8.60 9.36 -11.30
C MET A 77 -9.89 9.75 -12.05
N LEU A 78 -9.95 9.46 -13.35
CA LEU A 78 -11.15 9.67 -14.14
C LEU A 78 -12.33 8.80 -13.66
N CYS A 79 -12.06 7.54 -13.26
CA CYS A 79 -13.07 6.69 -12.65
C CYS A 79 -13.59 7.26 -11.32
N ALA A 80 -12.70 7.81 -10.48
CA ALA A 80 -13.07 8.46 -9.22
C ALA A 80 -14.03 9.64 -9.47
N GLY A 81 -13.72 10.48 -10.45
CA GLY A 81 -14.60 11.56 -10.89
C GLY A 81 -15.93 11.03 -11.46
N LEU A 82 -15.90 10.04 -12.35
CA LEU A 82 -17.09 9.45 -12.97
C LEU A 82 -18.03 8.82 -11.93
N PHE A 83 -17.51 8.00 -11.02
CA PHE A 83 -18.33 7.38 -9.98
C PHE A 83 -18.89 8.43 -9.02
N THR A 84 -18.11 9.45 -8.67
CA THR A 84 -18.61 10.58 -7.86
C THR A 84 -19.72 11.32 -8.58
N PHE A 85 -19.57 11.60 -9.88
CA PHE A 85 -20.59 12.24 -10.69
C PHE A 85 -21.88 11.40 -10.69
N VAL A 86 -21.79 10.11 -11.00
CA VAL A 86 -22.95 9.22 -11.10
C VAL A 86 -23.65 9.03 -9.74
N PHE A 87 -22.89 8.99 -8.64
CA PHE A 87 -23.40 9.03 -7.27
C PHE A 87 -24.15 10.33 -6.99
N LEU A 88 -23.52 11.48 -7.21
CA LEU A 88 -24.14 12.78 -6.92
C LEU A 88 -25.35 13.07 -7.81
N ARG A 89 -25.38 12.54 -9.05
CA ARG A 89 -26.54 12.63 -9.95
C ARG A 89 -27.81 11.97 -9.39
N GLN A 90 -27.69 11.13 -8.37
CA GLN A 90 -28.85 10.59 -7.66
C GLN A 90 -29.60 11.65 -6.84
N PHE A 91 -28.98 12.80 -6.57
CA PHE A 91 -29.51 13.87 -5.70
C PHE A 91 -29.43 15.27 -6.31
N LEU A 92 -28.43 15.52 -7.17
CA LEU A 92 -28.02 16.85 -7.61
C LEU A 92 -28.09 16.99 -9.14
N PRO A 93 -28.26 18.21 -9.67
CA PRO A 93 -28.22 18.49 -11.11
C PRO A 93 -26.80 18.21 -11.70
N PRO A 94 -26.68 18.06 -13.04
CA PRO A 94 -25.41 17.75 -13.69
C PRO A 94 -24.28 18.74 -13.36
N PHE A 95 -24.59 20.03 -13.35
CA PHE A 95 -23.61 21.09 -13.06
C PHE A 95 -22.94 20.90 -11.68
N SER A 96 -23.74 20.80 -10.61
CA SER A 96 -23.21 20.61 -9.25
C SER A 96 -22.59 19.23 -9.04
N SER A 97 -23.13 18.19 -9.71
CA SER A 97 -22.55 16.84 -9.66
C SER A 97 -21.14 16.82 -10.27
N SER A 98 -20.93 17.58 -11.37
CA SER A 98 -19.62 17.73 -12.00
C SER A 98 -18.64 18.47 -11.11
N PHE A 99 -19.13 19.45 -10.33
CA PHE A 99 -18.31 20.15 -9.33
C PHE A 99 -17.81 19.20 -8.25
N GLY A 100 -18.71 18.40 -7.65
CA GLY A 100 -18.32 17.41 -6.64
C GLY A 100 -17.39 16.33 -7.21
N ALA A 101 -17.60 15.90 -8.45
CA ALA A 101 -16.69 14.99 -9.15
C ALA A 101 -15.28 15.56 -9.30
N LEU A 102 -15.17 16.83 -9.71
CA LEU A 102 -13.88 17.50 -9.83
C LEU A 102 -13.21 17.70 -8.47
N ALA A 103 -13.97 18.10 -7.44
CA ALA A 103 -13.48 18.28 -6.08
C ALA A 103 -12.93 16.98 -5.48
N PHE A 104 -13.61 15.84 -5.70
CA PHE A 104 -13.10 14.55 -5.25
C PHE A 104 -11.90 14.08 -6.07
N MET A 105 -11.94 14.20 -7.40
CA MET A 105 -10.88 13.74 -8.29
C MET A 105 -9.55 14.47 -8.07
N LEU A 106 -9.58 15.77 -7.74
CA LEU A 106 -8.41 16.63 -7.59
C LEU A 106 -8.08 16.97 -6.13
N ASN A 107 -8.54 16.15 -5.18
CA ASN A 107 -8.20 16.35 -3.77
C ASN A 107 -6.72 16.02 -3.48
N GLY A 108 -6.23 16.48 -2.33
CA GLY A 108 -4.83 16.33 -1.94
C GLY A 108 -4.33 14.90 -1.75
N TYR A 109 -5.23 13.96 -1.43
CA TYR A 109 -4.89 12.53 -1.31
C TYR A 109 -4.47 11.94 -2.66
N PHE A 110 -5.26 12.14 -3.72
CA PHE A 110 -4.90 11.67 -5.07
C PHE A 110 -3.65 12.36 -5.60
N MET A 111 -3.45 13.62 -5.22
CA MET A 111 -2.28 14.39 -5.63
C MET A 111 -1.00 13.83 -5.04
N LEU A 112 -0.97 13.62 -3.71
CA LEU A 112 0.23 13.11 -3.06
C LEU A 112 0.46 11.65 -3.45
N TYR A 113 -0.57 10.82 -3.39
CA TYR A 113 -0.45 9.38 -3.56
C TYR A 113 -0.62 8.90 -5.00
N MET A 114 -0.39 9.78 -5.99
CA MET A 114 -0.54 9.51 -7.43
C MET A 114 0.20 8.25 -7.90
N GLY A 115 1.41 8.03 -7.39
CA GLY A 115 2.23 6.86 -7.69
C GLY A 115 1.99 5.66 -6.77
N MET A 116 1.03 5.73 -5.84
CA MET A 116 0.67 4.62 -4.97
C MET A 116 -0.47 3.79 -5.55
N SER A 117 -0.45 2.51 -5.22
CA SER A 117 -1.43 1.54 -5.70
C SER A 117 -2.83 1.78 -5.13
N GLU A 118 -2.94 2.42 -3.96
CA GLU A 118 -4.20 2.73 -3.26
C GLU A 118 -5.18 3.68 -3.99
N ILE A 119 -4.73 4.37 -5.04
CA ILE A 119 -5.62 5.20 -5.87
C ILE A 119 -6.69 4.37 -6.57
N SER A 120 -6.36 3.12 -6.93
CA SER A 120 -7.29 2.22 -7.58
C SER A 120 -8.52 1.96 -6.72
N SER A 121 -8.34 1.91 -5.40
CA SER A 121 -9.38 1.73 -4.39
C SER A 121 -10.16 3.00 -4.11
N CYS A 122 -9.46 4.13 -3.96
CA CYS A 122 -10.09 5.44 -3.73
C CYS A 122 -11.14 5.74 -4.81
N ALA A 123 -10.87 5.34 -6.05
CA ALA A 123 -11.79 5.49 -7.16
C ALA A 123 -13.12 4.74 -6.99
N LEU A 124 -13.14 3.62 -6.27
CA LEU A 124 -14.33 2.78 -6.10
C LEU A 124 -15.24 3.21 -4.94
N ILE A 125 -14.75 4.05 -4.01
CA ILE A 125 -15.53 4.50 -2.83
C ILE A 125 -16.86 5.14 -3.25
N PRO A 126 -16.91 6.11 -4.19
CA PRO A 126 -18.18 6.70 -4.63
C PRO A 126 -19.07 5.69 -5.35
N GLY A 127 -18.46 4.70 -6.02
CA GLY A 127 -19.16 3.59 -6.66
C GLY A 127 -19.95 2.73 -5.66
N LEU A 128 -19.36 2.42 -4.49
CA LEU A 128 -20.06 1.70 -3.41
C LEU A 128 -21.30 2.46 -2.94
N PHE A 129 -21.17 3.77 -2.74
CA PHE A 129 -22.28 4.64 -2.33
C PHE A 129 -23.38 4.68 -3.41
N TYR A 130 -22.99 4.77 -4.68
CA TYR A 130 -23.91 4.67 -5.81
C TYR A 130 -24.64 3.32 -5.89
N ALA A 131 -23.94 2.21 -5.70
CA ALA A 131 -24.56 0.88 -5.74
C ALA A 131 -25.56 0.67 -4.60
N ILE A 132 -25.27 1.19 -3.40
CA ILE A 132 -26.23 1.25 -2.29
C ILE A 132 -27.47 2.05 -2.69
N GLU A 133 -27.29 3.21 -3.31
CA GLU A 133 -28.36 4.06 -3.81
C GLU A 133 -29.21 3.38 -4.90
N LYS A 134 -28.62 2.49 -5.70
CA LYS A 134 -29.36 1.63 -6.63
C LYS A 134 -30.12 0.52 -5.93
N LEU A 135 -29.50 -0.16 -4.97
CA LEU A 135 -30.11 -1.23 -4.19
C LEU A 135 -31.30 -0.75 -3.35
N LEU A 136 -31.21 0.45 -2.77
CA LEU A 136 -32.29 1.04 -1.98
C LEU A 136 -33.51 1.39 -2.83
N ARG A 137 -33.30 1.86 -4.07
CA ARG A 137 -34.38 2.26 -4.99
C ARG A 137 -35.01 1.07 -5.71
N ASP A 138 -34.19 0.09 -6.10
CA ASP A 138 -34.61 -1.08 -6.86
C ASP A 138 -33.88 -2.34 -6.35
N PRO A 139 -34.35 -2.93 -5.23
CA PRO A 139 -33.72 -4.12 -4.66
C PRO A 139 -34.01 -5.34 -5.54
N GLY A 140 -32.95 -5.90 -6.12
CA GLY A 140 -33.06 -7.06 -7.01
C GLY A 140 -31.70 -7.58 -7.45
N VAL A 141 -31.68 -8.60 -8.31
CA VAL A 141 -30.43 -9.28 -8.69
C VAL A 141 -29.41 -8.34 -9.34
N LYS A 142 -29.87 -7.31 -10.08
CA LYS A 142 -29.00 -6.35 -10.76
C LYS A 142 -28.27 -5.43 -9.77
N SER A 143 -28.99 -4.92 -8.78
CA SER A 143 -28.39 -4.07 -7.74
C SER A 143 -27.51 -4.88 -6.79
N VAL A 144 -27.86 -6.14 -6.53
CA VAL A 144 -27.00 -7.10 -5.82
C VAL A 144 -25.71 -7.37 -6.59
N ALA A 145 -25.81 -7.68 -7.88
CA ALA A 145 -24.64 -7.93 -8.72
C ALA A 145 -23.73 -6.70 -8.78
N LEU A 146 -24.30 -5.50 -8.93
CA LEU A 146 -23.55 -4.25 -8.95
C LEU A 146 -22.82 -3.99 -7.62
N LEU A 147 -23.53 -4.10 -6.48
CA LEU A 147 -22.91 -3.89 -5.17
C LEU A 147 -21.86 -4.96 -4.88
N SER A 148 -22.18 -6.23 -5.18
CA SER A 148 -21.23 -7.34 -5.03
C SER A 148 -19.96 -7.12 -5.87
N PHE A 149 -20.12 -6.70 -7.13
CA PHE A 149 -19.01 -6.39 -8.03
C PHE A 149 -18.13 -5.25 -7.49
N LEU A 150 -18.72 -4.15 -7.04
CA LEU A 150 -17.96 -3.01 -6.52
C LEU A 150 -17.31 -3.31 -5.17
N THR A 151 -17.97 -4.06 -4.28
CA THR A 151 -17.37 -4.49 -3.01
C THR A 151 -16.25 -5.50 -3.26
N THR A 152 -16.42 -6.45 -4.18
CA THR A 152 -15.35 -7.37 -4.60
C THR A 152 -14.20 -6.59 -5.21
N GLY A 153 -14.48 -5.65 -6.10
CA GLY A 153 -13.50 -4.76 -6.71
C GLY A 153 -12.73 -3.97 -5.65
N MET A 154 -13.43 -3.39 -4.67
CA MET A 154 -12.79 -2.71 -3.54
C MET A 154 -11.81 -3.66 -2.85
N VAL A 155 -12.22 -4.87 -2.49
CA VAL A 155 -11.32 -5.82 -1.81
C VAL A 155 -10.16 -6.30 -2.69
N THR A 156 -10.40 -6.57 -3.97
CA THR A 156 -9.43 -7.24 -4.85
C THR A 156 -8.46 -6.30 -5.54
N ILE A 157 -8.88 -5.08 -5.81
CA ILE A 157 -8.11 -4.06 -6.55
C ILE A 157 -7.33 -3.16 -5.59
N CYS A 158 -7.74 -3.06 -4.33
CA CYS A 158 -7.33 -1.96 -3.46
C CYS A 158 -5.84 -1.90 -3.13
N GLY A 159 -5.13 -3.03 -3.14
CA GLY A 159 -3.74 -3.09 -2.69
C GLY A 159 -3.49 -2.74 -1.22
N ILE A 160 -4.46 -2.17 -0.51
CA ILE A 160 -4.36 -1.73 0.89
C ILE A 160 -5.58 -2.25 1.68
N PRO A 161 -5.45 -3.33 2.45
CA PRO A 161 -6.57 -3.92 3.20
C PRO A 161 -7.31 -2.95 4.13
N GLU A 162 -6.60 -2.02 4.77
CA GLU A 162 -7.12 -1.06 5.74
C GLU A 162 -8.13 -0.10 5.11
N LEU A 163 -7.79 0.42 3.91
CA LEU A 163 -8.67 1.29 3.15
C LEU A 163 -9.92 0.54 2.67
N SER A 164 -9.77 -0.72 2.24
CA SER A 164 -10.92 -1.57 1.90
C SER A 164 -11.86 -1.75 3.07
N LEU A 165 -11.32 -2.06 4.26
CA LEU A 165 -12.10 -2.23 5.49
C LEU A 165 -12.87 -0.96 5.83
N LEU A 166 -12.20 0.20 5.81
CA LEU A 166 -12.84 1.49 6.09
C LEU A 166 -13.90 1.86 5.04
N ALA A 167 -13.62 1.65 3.75
CA ALA A 167 -14.55 2.01 2.69
C ALA A 167 -15.82 1.16 2.71
N VAL A 168 -15.70 -0.17 2.88
CA VAL A 168 -16.84 -1.07 3.00
C VAL A 168 -17.64 -0.79 4.28
N SER A 169 -16.96 -0.53 5.40
CA SER A 169 -17.62 -0.17 6.66
C SER A 169 -18.36 1.17 6.56
N GLY A 170 -17.73 2.19 5.97
CA GLY A 170 -18.32 3.50 5.72
C GLY A 170 -19.53 3.43 4.78
N ALA A 171 -19.45 2.59 3.73
CA ALA A 171 -20.58 2.29 2.87
C ALA A 171 -21.72 1.60 3.65
N GLY A 172 -21.41 0.68 4.58
CA GLY A 172 -22.40 0.07 5.47
C GLY A 172 -23.10 1.09 6.38
N VAL A 173 -22.35 2.02 6.98
CA VAL A 173 -22.92 3.13 7.77
C VAL A 173 -23.82 4.01 6.91
N TYR A 174 -23.40 4.31 5.68
CA TYR A 174 -24.21 5.04 4.72
C TYR A 174 -25.51 4.31 4.34
N PHE A 175 -25.43 2.99 4.11
CA PHE A 175 -26.60 2.15 3.87
C PHE A 175 -27.60 2.22 5.03
N LEU A 176 -27.13 2.09 6.27
CA LEU A 176 -28.00 2.20 7.46
C LEU A 176 -28.68 3.57 7.52
N PHE A 177 -27.91 4.65 7.37
CA PHE A 177 -28.45 6.01 7.33
C PHE A 177 -29.54 6.16 6.27
N ARG A 178 -29.28 5.72 5.03
CA ARG A 178 -30.24 5.83 3.93
C ARG A 178 -31.45 4.90 4.10
N PHE A 179 -31.25 3.70 4.62
CA PHE A 179 -32.31 2.74 4.92
C PHE A 179 -33.35 3.29 5.92
N PHE A 180 -32.91 4.06 6.91
CA PHE A 180 -33.81 4.69 7.89
C PHE A 180 -34.40 6.02 7.42
N THR A 181 -33.71 6.75 6.54
CA THR A 181 -34.15 8.09 6.09
C THR A 181 -34.99 8.08 4.82
N ASP A 182 -34.84 7.08 3.96
CA ASP A 182 -35.59 7.01 2.72
C ASP A 182 -37.04 6.55 2.94
N LYS A 183 -37.97 7.46 2.69
CA LYS A 183 -39.42 7.23 2.84
C LYS A 183 -40.05 6.45 1.69
N THR A 184 -39.35 6.25 0.57
CA THR A 184 -39.86 5.43 -0.55
C THR A 184 -39.94 3.94 -0.20
N ASN A 185 -39.23 3.51 0.86
CA ASN A 185 -39.11 2.10 1.20
C ASN A 185 -40.28 1.59 2.07
N THR A 186 -41.21 0.84 1.47
CA THR A 186 -42.36 0.23 2.17
C THR A 186 -41.92 -0.93 3.10
N LYS A 187 -42.71 -1.30 4.12
CA LYS A 187 -42.36 -2.40 5.05
C LYS A 187 -41.97 -3.71 4.33
N LYS A 188 -42.69 -4.09 3.27
CA LYS A 188 -42.41 -5.29 2.47
C LYS A 188 -41.13 -5.15 1.64
N SER A 189 -40.86 -3.94 1.12
CA SER A 189 -39.64 -3.62 0.40
C SER A 189 -38.42 -3.62 1.31
N ARG A 190 -38.54 -3.15 2.57
CA ARG A 190 -37.43 -3.09 3.54
C ARG A 190 -36.80 -4.46 3.84
N GLY A 191 -37.61 -5.50 4.03
CA GLY A 191 -37.08 -6.86 4.24
C GLY A 191 -36.30 -7.38 3.03
N THR A 192 -36.80 -7.07 1.82
CA THR A 192 -36.12 -7.42 0.56
C THR A 192 -34.82 -6.65 0.41
N THR A 193 -34.82 -5.34 0.68
CA THR A 193 -33.62 -4.49 0.65
C THR A 193 -32.53 -5.02 1.57
N VAL A 194 -32.85 -5.34 2.83
CA VAL A 194 -31.87 -5.89 3.78
C VAL A 194 -31.32 -7.23 3.29
N SER A 195 -32.20 -8.12 2.81
CA SER A 195 -31.78 -9.42 2.27
C SER A 195 -30.85 -9.27 1.06
N CYS A 196 -31.17 -8.36 0.14
CA CYS A 196 -30.32 -8.04 -1.00
C CYS A 196 -28.97 -7.45 -0.57
N TYR A 197 -28.96 -6.55 0.42
CA TYR A 197 -27.71 -5.96 0.93
C TYR A 197 -26.80 -7.03 1.56
N ILE A 198 -27.36 -7.92 2.38
CA ILE A 198 -26.63 -9.05 2.97
C ILE A 198 -26.11 -9.98 1.87
N ALA A 199 -26.98 -10.38 0.93
CA ALA A 199 -26.61 -11.26 -0.17
C ALA A 199 -25.48 -10.67 -1.04
N ALA A 200 -25.53 -9.36 -1.32
CA ALA A 200 -24.48 -8.69 -2.10
C ALA A 200 -23.11 -8.75 -1.42
N ASN A 201 -23.05 -8.52 -0.11
CA ASN A 201 -21.81 -8.56 0.65
C ASN A 201 -21.30 -10.00 0.87
N LEU A 202 -22.20 -10.97 1.07
CA LEU A 202 -21.83 -12.40 1.12
C LEU A 202 -21.25 -12.86 -0.22
N LEU A 203 -21.91 -12.53 -1.33
CA LEU A 203 -21.39 -12.81 -2.67
C LEU A 203 -20.05 -12.12 -2.91
N ALA A 204 -19.89 -10.87 -2.45
CA ALA A 204 -18.61 -10.18 -2.57
C ALA A 204 -17.47 -10.90 -1.83
N GLY A 205 -17.74 -11.40 -0.62
CA GLY A 205 -16.79 -12.23 0.13
C GLY A 205 -16.44 -13.53 -0.60
N LEU A 206 -17.43 -14.20 -1.20
CA LEU A 206 -17.20 -15.40 -2.01
C LEU A 206 -16.33 -15.11 -3.23
N PHE A 207 -16.63 -14.04 -3.99
CA PHE A 207 -15.84 -13.67 -5.16
C PHE A 207 -14.43 -13.16 -4.82
N ALA A 208 -14.24 -12.55 -3.64
CA ALA A 208 -12.93 -12.09 -3.17
C ALA A 208 -12.09 -13.21 -2.51
N ALA A 209 -12.68 -14.37 -2.19
CA ALA A 209 -12.03 -15.48 -1.50
C ALA A 209 -10.71 -15.98 -2.14
N PRO A 210 -10.55 -16.05 -3.49
CA PRO A 210 -9.29 -16.45 -4.14
C PRO A 210 -8.10 -15.55 -3.78
N LEU A 211 -8.35 -14.33 -3.32
CA LEU A 211 -7.31 -13.41 -2.85
C LEU A 211 -7.29 -13.31 -1.33
N LEU A 212 -8.46 -13.21 -0.70
CA LEU A 212 -8.58 -13.03 0.75
C LEU A 212 -8.05 -14.22 1.55
N LEU A 213 -8.27 -15.46 1.10
CA LEU A 213 -7.81 -16.64 1.85
C LEU A 213 -6.28 -16.78 1.82
N PRO A 214 -5.59 -16.71 0.66
CA PRO A 214 -4.13 -16.65 0.64
C PRO A 214 -3.58 -15.46 1.42
N PHE A 215 -4.21 -14.28 1.33
CA PHE A 215 -3.79 -13.11 2.11
C PHE A 215 -3.93 -13.34 3.62
N ALA A 216 -5.01 -13.98 4.08
CA ALA A 216 -5.19 -14.33 5.48
C ALA A 216 -4.13 -15.32 5.99
N GLU A 217 -3.79 -16.35 5.19
CA GLU A 217 -2.67 -17.26 5.45
C GLU A 217 -1.36 -16.48 5.52
N PHE A 218 -1.13 -15.56 4.58
CA PHE A 218 0.07 -14.72 4.57
C PHE A 218 0.18 -13.84 5.80
N MET A 219 -0.90 -13.20 6.25
CA MET A 219 -0.90 -12.40 7.48
C MET A 219 -0.58 -13.22 8.73
N GLN A 220 -1.03 -14.48 8.80
CA GLN A 220 -0.70 -15.38 9.92
C GLN A 220 0.77 -15.82 9.90
N GLU A 221 1.32 -16.01 8.71
CA GLU A 221 2.68 -16.49 8.45
C GLU A 221 3.68 -15.35 8.22
N SER A 222 3.35 -14.14 8.66
CA SER A 222 4.16 -12.95 8.39
C SER A 222 4.44 -12.09 9.61
N PHE A 223 5.60 -11.45 9.55
CA PHE A 223 5.88 -10.21 10.25
C PHE A 223 5.22 -9.06 9.49
N ASN A 224 4.48 -8.20 10.19
CA ASN A 224 4.00 -6.93 9.64
C ASN A 224 4.28 -5.80 10.63
N SER A 225 4.47 -4.60 10.10
CA SER A 225 4.80 -3.39 10.87
C SER A 225 3.71 -2.92 11.84
N HIS A 226 2.51 -3.52 11.78
CA HIS A 226 1.37 -3.14 12.62
C HIS A 226 1.28 -4.00 13.89
N VAL A 227 2.07 -5.08 14.02
CA VAL A 227 2.11 -5.92 15.23
C VAL A 227 3.05 -5.32 16.26
N ARG A 228 2.56 -5.22 17.52
CA ARG A 228 3.31 -4.79 18.70
C ARG A 228 4.73 -5.38 18.77
N THR A 229 5.74 -4.52 18.69
CA THR A 229 7.06 -4.77 19.26
C THR A 229 7.43 -3.61 20.18
N GLY A 230 7.41 -3.80 21.50
CA GLY A 230 7.85 -2.80 22.49
C GLY A 230 6.80 -1.75 22.88
N ASN A 231 7.25 -0.52 23.17
CA ASN A 231 6.47 0.61 23.70
C ASN A 231 5.60 1.37 22.66
N PHE A 232 5.31 0.77 21.49
CA PHE A 232 4.61 1.46 20.41
C PHE A 232 3.09 1.44 20.57
N ILE A 233 2.46 2.57 20.25
CA ILE A 233 1.00 2.73 20.19
C ILE A 233 0.48 1.88 19.00
N PRO A 234 -0.55 1.03 19.19
CA PRO A 234 -1.16 0.30 18.08
C PRO A 234 -1.59 1.25 16.94
N ALA A 235 -1.49 0.83 15.68
CA ALA A 235 -1.87 1.63 14.51
C ALA A 235 -3.28 2.24 14.65
N GLY A 236 -4.24 1.45 15.14
CA GLY A 236 -5.61 1.92 15.39
C GLY A 236 -5.76 2.94 16.53
N GLN A 237 -4.77 3.03 17.42
CA GLN A 237 -4.70 3.99 18.53
C GLN A 237 -3.82 5.21 18.21
N GLU A 238 -3.17 5.24 17.03
CA GLU A 238 -2.46 6.42 16.58
C GLU A 238 -3.42 7.61 16.47
N ALA A 239 -3.03 8.71 17.07
CA ALA A 239 -3.75 9.96 17.08
C ALA A 239 -2.78 11.11 16.98
N PHE A 240 -3.21 12.18 16.31
CA PHE A 240 -2.39 13.38 16.17
C PHE A 240 -2.84 14.45 17.15
N PRO A 241 -1.90 15.28 17.65
CA PRO A 241 -2.25 16.45 18.43
C PRO A 241 -3.22 17.35 17.65
N PHE A 242 -4.31 17.74 18.28
CA PHE A 242 -5.24 18.73 17.73
C PHE A 242 -4.62 20.14 17.86
N VAL A 243 -3.71 20.45 16.92
CA VAL A 243 -2.99 21.73 16.85
C VAL A 243 -3.16 22.35 15.47
N SER A 244 -3.08 23.67 15.39
CA SER A 244 -3.24 24.44 14.15
C SER A 244 -2.32 23.97 13.03
N ALA A 245 -1.11 23.51 13.37
CA ALA A 245 -0.15 22.95 12.41
C ALA A 245 -0.67 21.73 11.64
N ASN A 246 -1.55 20.93 12.25
CA ASN A 246 -2.12 19.74 11.63
C ASN A 246 -3.44 20.00 10.90
N LEU A 247 -4.06 21.16 11.15
CA LEU A 247 -5.37 21.53 10.62
C LEU A 247 -5.25 22.46 9.40
N ILE A 248 -4.28 23.38 9.40
CA ILE A 248 -4.13 24.33 8.29
C ILE A 248 -3.84 23.70 6.92
N PRO A 249 -3.15 22.54 6.81
CA PRO A 249 -2.92 21.91 5.50
C PRO A 249 -4.21 21.44 4.80
N TYR A 250 -5.31 21.25 5.53
CA TYR A 250 -6.62 20.94 4.91
C TYR A 250 -7.12 22.07 3.99
N LEU A 251 -6.75 23.31 4.30
CA LEU A 251 -7.20 24.51 3.61
C LEU A 251 -6.07 25.18 2.79
N SER A 252 -4.83 25.10 3.28
CA SER A 252 -3.67 25.75 2.70
C SER A 252 -2.45 24.82 2.79
N PRO A 253 -2.24 23.95 1.79
CA PRO A 253 -1.26 22.87 1.89
C PRO A 253 0.19 23.35 1.78
N TYR A 254 0.41 24.52 1.15
CA TYR A 254 1.72 25.19 1.07
C TYR A 254 1.99 26.15 2.23
N PHE A 255 1.19 26.12 3.30
CA PHE A 255 1.37 27.06 4.41
C PHE A 255 2.76 26.94 5.06
N PHE A 256 3.30 25.72 5.16
CA PHE A 256 4.59 25.44 5.81
C PHE A 256 5.77 25.30 4.85
N ALA A 257 5.56 25.40 3.54
CA ALA A 257 6.62 25.13 2.59
C ALA A 257 6.54 26.08 1.39
N PRO A 258 7.68 26.44 0.77
CA PRO A 258 7.65 27.12 -0.51
C PRO A 258 6.80 26.32 -1.51
N ILE A 259 5.97 27.02 -2.30
CA ILE A 259 5.11 26.43 -3.34
C ILE A 259 5.92 25.49 -4.27
N LEU A 260 7.24 25.74 -4.38
CA LEU A 260 8.18 25.12 -5.32
C LEU A 260 9.14 24.09 -4.70
N ARG A 261 9.14 23.90 -3.37
CA ARG A 261 10.13 23.04 -2.68
C ARG A 261 9.49 22.27 -1.53
N TYR A 262 8.46 21.51 -1.85
CA TYR A 262 7.83 20.62 -0.88
C TYR A 262 8.73 19.40 -0.65
N THR A 263 9.14 19.17 0.58
CA THR A 263 9.74 17.90 1.01
C THR A 263 8.98 17.40 2.23
N ALA A 264 8.60 16.11 2.25
CA ALA A 264 7.89 15.44 3.34
C ALA A 264 8.61 15.54 4.70
N THR A 265 9.89 15.92 4.72
CA THR A 265 10.69 16.17 5.91
C THR A 265 10.53 17.58 6.49
N GLN A 266 9.94 18.54 5.77
CA GLN A 266 9.85 19.95 6.20
C GLN A 266 8.45 20.42 6.67
N VAL A 267 7.44 19.55 6.65
CA VAL A 267 6.05 19.88 7.00
C VAL A 267 5.51 18.84 7.98
N PRO A 268 4.66 19.19 8.96
CA PRO A 268 3.95 18.20 9.78
C PRO A 268 3.34 17.09 8.90
N TYR A 269 3.41 15.84 9.38
CA TYR A 269 3.08 14.57 8.70
C TYR A 269 1.73 14.52 7.91
N HIS A 270 0.88 15.55 8.00
CA HIS A 270 -0.43 15.67 7.35
C HIS A 270 -0.51 16.50 6.07
N GLY A 271 0.61 17.10 5.61
CA GLY A 271 0.68 18.10 4.55
C GLY A 271 -0.36 18.02 3.41
N PHE A 272 0.01 17.52 2.23
CA PHE A 272 -0.94 17.51 1.10
C PHE A 272 -2.05 16.47 1.22
N VAL A 273 -1.83 15.39 1.97
CA VAL A 273 -2.80 14.28 2.13
C VAL A 273 -4.19 14.79 2.49
N SER A 274 -4.23 15.82 3.33
CA SER A 274 -5.45 16.32 3.97
C SER A 274 -6.13 17.45 3.18
N PHE A 275 -5.57 17.91 2.05
CA PHE A 275 -6.07 19.09 1.36
C PHE A 275 -7.39 18.83 0.61
N TRP A 276 -8.39 19.69 0.86
CA TRP A 276 -9.70 19.62 0.17
C TRP A 276 -9.99 20.77 -0.80
N GLY A 277 -9.27 21.89 -0.69
CA GLY A 277 -9.60 23.15 -1.35
C GLY A 277 -10.39 24.10 -0.45
N ILE A 278 -9.97 25.36 -0.39
CA ILE A 278 -10.59 26.41 0.43
C ILE A 278 -12.00 26.74 -0.07
N ILE A 279 -12.20 26.72 -1.40
CA ILE A 279 -13.52 27.00 -1.99
C ILE A 279 -14.46 25.82 -1.74
N VAL A 280 -13.95 24.59 -1.85
CA VAL A 280 -14.69 23.36 -1.54
C VAL A 280 -15.15 23.36 -0.08
N PHE A 281 -14.21 23.60 0.85
CA PHE A 281 -14.52 23.69 2.29
C PHE A 281 -15.57 24.77 2.59
N SER A 282 -15.42 25.95 2.01
CA SER A 282 -16.32 27.08 2.25
C SER A 282 -17.75 26.80 1.74
N LEU A 283 -17.89 26.16 0.57
CA LEU A 283 -19.20 25.71 0.06
C LEU A 283 -19.80 24.60 0.94
N ALA A 284 -18.97 23.69 1.45
CA ALA A 284 -19.41 22.66 2.37
C ALA A 284 -19.88 23.22 3.72
N ALA A 285 -19.23 24.27 4.23
CA ALA A 285 -19.66 25.00 5.41
C ALA A 285 -21.04 25.66 5.19
N LEU A 286 -21.26 26.29 4.02
CA LEU A 286 -22.57 26.83 3.64
C LEU A 286 -23.65 25.75 3.62
N ALA A 287 -23.37 24.59 3.03
CA ALA A 287 -24.29 23.46 3.03
C ALA A 287 -24.57 22.95 4.46
N THR A 288 -23.56 22.85 5.30
CA THR A 288 -23.75 22.35 6.68
C THR A 288 -24.66 23.27 7.48
N VAL A 289 -24.38 24.58 7.46
CA VAL A 289 -25.19 25.56 8.20
C VAL A 289 -26.60 25.66 7.65
N GLN A 290 -26.77 25.68 6.33
CA GLN A 290 -28.11 25.71 5.73
C GLN A 290 -28.94 24.46 6.08
N ALA A 291 -28.33 23.28 6.10
CA ALA A 291 -29.02 22.06 6.51
C ALA A 291 -29.51 22.15 7.96
N ILE A 292 -28.64 22.58 8.88
CA ILE A 292 -28.98 22.77 10.30
C ILE A 292 -30.13 23.77 10.47
N VAL A 293 -30.03 24.94 9.82
CA VAL A 293 -31.08 25.97 9.88
C VAL A 293 -32.43 25.43 9.37
N THR A 294 -32.40 24.63 8.31
CA THR A 294 -33.63 24.07 7.71
C THR A 294 -34.28 23.04 8.62
N LEU A 295 -33.51 22.22 9.34
CA LEU A 295 -34.04 21.22 10.27
C LEU A 295 -34.61 21.84 11.55
N LEU A 296 -33.93 22.87 12.08
CA LEU A 296 -34.38 23.57 13.28
C LEU A 296 -35.67 24.33 13.01
N ASN A 297 -35.86 24.82 11.78
CA ASN A 297 -37.09 25.47 11.38
C ASN A 297 -38.06 24.47 10.71
N ARG A 298 -38.89 23.78 11.51
CA ARG A 298 -39.85 22.77 11.03
C ARG A 298 -40.77 23.25 9.89
N SER A 299 -41.03 24.56 9.79
CA SER A 299 -41.83 25.16 8.71
C SER A 299 -41.07 25.30 7.38
N ALA A 300 -39.73 25.25 7.40
CA ALA A 300 -38.86 25.40 6.25
C ALA A 300 -38.39 24.06 5.65
N VAL A 301 -38.64 22.94 6.34
CA VAL A 301 -38.34 21.60 5.84
C VAL A 301 -39.10 21.38 4.53
N GLN A 302 -38.37 21.12 3.44
CA GLN A 302 -39.01 20.95 2.14
C GLN A 302 -39.97 19.76 2.15
N SER A 303 -41.22 20.00 1.72
CA SER A 303 -42.26 18.96 1.65
C SER A 303 -41.95 17.88 0.62
N ASN A 304 -41.18 18.22 -0.43
CA ASN A 304 -40.75 17.28 -1.46
C ASN A 304 -39.53 16.46 -1.00
N GLN A 305 -39.60 15.15 -1.24
CA GLN A 305 -38.60 14.15 -0.84
C GLN A 305 -37.19 14.43 -1.37
N SER A 306 -37.07 14.99 -2.59
CA SER A 306 -35.76 15.38 -3.16
C SER A 306 -35.04 16.45 -2.32
N GLY A 307 -35.79 17.43 -1.82
CA GLY A 307 -35.29 18.48 -0.93
C GLY A 307 -34.78 17.94 0.39
N ARG A 308 -35.63 17.15 1.05
CA ARG A 308 -35.33 16.49 2.32
C ARG A 308 -34.12 15.56 2.24
N ASN A 309 -33.93 14.85 1.12
CA ASN A 309 -32.76 13.98 0.94
C ASN A 309 -31.46 14.79 0.92
N LYS A 310 -31.44 15.99 0.31
CA LYS A 310 -30.26 16.87 0.32
C LYS A 310 -29.92 17.34 1.73
N GLU A 311 -30.92 17.79 2.49
CA GLU A 311 -30.75 18.23 3.88
C GLU A 311 -30.19 17.10 4.77
N LEU A 312 -30.81 15.92 4.72
CA LEU A 312 -30.37 14.77 5.52
C LEU A 312 -28.97 14.29 5.12
N LEU A 313 -28.67 14.28 3.82
CA LEU A 313 -27.35 13.91 3.32
C LEU A 313 -26.29 14.92 3.79
N SER A 314 -26.59 16.21 3.82
CA SER A 314 -25.69 17.22 4.37
C SER A 314 -25.38 16.98 5.85
N ILE A 315 -26.38 16.67 6.68
CA ILE A 315 -26.14 16.34 8.09
C ILE A 315 -25.25 15.10 8.19
N PHE A 316 -25.59 14.04 7.44
CA PHE A 316 -24.85 12.79 7.47
C PHE A 316 -23.38 13.02 7.13
N CYS A 317 -23.10 13.76 6.06
CA CYS A 317 -21.73 14.09 5.68
C CYS A 317 -21.03 14.92 6.76
N ALA A 318 -21.67 15.98 7.28
CA ALA A 318 -21.07 16.84 8.30
C ALA A 318 -20.76 16.09 9.60
N VAL A 319 -21.69 15.27 10.08
CA VAL A 319 -21.50 14.42 11.28
C VAL A 319 -20.41 13.38 11.03
N SER A 320 -20.42 12.73 9.87
CA SER A 320 -19.42 11.70 9.55
C SER A 320 -18.01 12.29 9.44
N ILE A 321 -17.85 13.46 8.80
CA ILE A 321 -16.58 14.18 8.74
C ILE A 321 -16.11 14.53 10.16
N PHE A 322 -17.00 15.08 11.00
CA PHE A 322 -16.67 15.40 12.39
C PHE A 322 -16.20 14.17 13.17
N LEU A 323 -16.92 13.05 13.10
CA LEU A 323 -16.56 11.82 13.81
C LEU A 323 -15.22 11.23 13.33
N LEU A 324 -14.99 11.19 12.02
CA LEU A 324 -13.73 10.68 11.46
C LEU A 324 -12.54 11.55 11.85
N LEU A 325 -12.68 12.88 11.77
CA LEU A 325 -11.64 13.81 12.22
C LEU A 325 -11.42 13.73 13.74
N ALA A 326 -12.49 13.65 14.52
CA ALA A 326 -12.38 13.52 15.98
C ALA A 326 -11.63 12.23 16.36
N LYS A 327 -11.86 11.11 15.66
CA LYS A 327 -11.06 9.89 15.83
C LYS A 327 -9.58 10.13 15.47
N LYS A 328 -9.31 10.73 14.29
CA LYS A 328 -7.95 11.04 13.81
C LYS A 328 -7.16 11.94 14.77
N PHE A 329 -7.82 12.91 15.39
CA PHE A 329 -7.20 13.87 16.32
C PHE A 329 -7.29 13.46 17.80
N GLY A 330 -7.49 12.17 18.09
CA GLY A 330 -7.31 11.68 19.46
C GLY A 330 -8.49 11.90 20.40
N CYS A 331 -9.70 12.21 19.90
CA CYS A 331 -10.87 12.40 20.77
C CYS A 331 -11.11 11.14 21.63
N PRO A 332 -11.05 11.23 22.97
CA PRO A 332 -11.15 10.05 23.84
C PRO A 332 -12.43 9.24 23.64
N ALA A 333 -13.55 9.90 23.35
CA ALA A 333 -14.85 9.27 23.15
C ALA A 333 -14.91 8.36 21.90
N LEU A 334 -13.95 8.47 20.98
CA LEU A 334 -13.91 7.69 19.75
C LEU A 334 -12.70 6.76 19.65
N GLN A 335 -11.75 6.83 20.59
CA GLN A 335 -10.54 6.01 20.50
C GLN A 335 -10.80 4.51 20.55
N TRP A 336 -11.85 4.08 21.26
CA TRP A 336 -12.28 2.68 21.35
C TRP A 336 -12.57 2.01 19.98
N LEU A 337 -12.86 2.78 18.93
CA LEU A 337 -12.99 2.25 17.56
C LEU A 337 -11.68 1.59 17.10
N GLY A 338 -10.55 2.12 17.55
CA GLY A 338 -9.21 1.58 17.31
C GLY A 338 -8.89 0.32 18.13
N ASP A 339 -9.75 -0.10 19.06
CA ASP A 339 -9.57 -1.34 19.82
C ASP A 339 -10.36 -2.51 19.22
N LEU A 340 -11.28 -2.22 18.29
CA LEU A 340 -12.06 -3.26 17.63
C LEU A 340 -11.13 -4.17 16.79
N PRO A 341 -11.43 -5.48 16.71
CA PRO A 341 -10.68 -6.40 15.85
C PRO A 341 -10.59 -5.88 14.41
N LEU A 342 -9.42 -6.04 13.78
CA LEU A 342 -9.04 -5.51 12.46
C LEU A 342 -8.89 -3.99 12.40
N PHE A 343 -9.79 -3.23 13.02
CA PHE A 343 -9.70 -1.78 13.13
C PHE A 343 -8.50 -1.30 13.95
N SER A 344 -7.97 -2.15 14.83
CA SER A 344 -6.72 -1.91 15.56
C SER A 344 -5.46 -1.91 14.70
N LEU A 345 -5.55 -2.42 13.47
CA LEU A 345 -4.45 -2.42 12.50
C LEU A 345 -4.51 -1.22 11.55
N VAL A 346 -5.60 -0.44 11.57
CA VAL A 346 -5.86 0.63 10.61
C VAL A 346 -5.10 1.91 10.97
N LEU A 347 -4.31 2.42 10.02
CA LEU A 347 -3.76 3.77 10.08
C LEU A 347 -4.83 4.80 9.73
N TYR A 348 -5.63 5.19 10.73
CA TYR A 348 -6.78 6.08 10.54
C TYR A 348 -6.40 7.39 9.88
N TRP A 349 -5.33 8.03 10.33
CA TRP A 349 -4.91 9.34 9.83
C TRP A 349 -4.62 9.41 8.34
N LYS A 350 -4.23 8.27 7.75
CA LYS A 350 -3.98 8.11 6.33
C LYS A 350 -5.26 7.66 5.62
N TYR A 351 -5.86 6.56 6.05
CA TYR A 351 -6.89 5.88 5.27
C TYR A 351 -8.32 6.40 5.46
N THR A 352 -8.58 7.29 6.42
CA THR A 352 -9.89 7.96 6.50
C THR A 352 -10.05 9.07 5.46
N GLU A 353 -8.95 9.64 4.96
CA GLU A 353 -8.97 10.84 4.13
C GLU A 353 -9.75 10.70 2.82
N PRO A 354 -9.66 9.58 2.05
CA PRO A 354 -10.47 9.42 0.85
C PRO A 354 -11.98 9.45 1.14
N ILE A 355 -12.41 8.90 2.27
CA ILE A 355 -13.83 8.90 2.67
C ILE A 355 -14.24 10.33 3.05
N VAL A 356 -13.43 11.01 3.86
CA VAL A 356 -13.67 12.39 4.27
C VAL A 356 -13.73 13.32 3.05
N ALA A 357 -12.83 13.17 2.09
CA ALA A 357 -12.80 13.93 0.84
C ALA A 357 -14.07 13.74 0.00
N LEU A 358 -14.60 12.51 -0.11
CA LEU A 358 -15.86 12.26 -0.80
C LEU A 358 -17.04 12.95 -0.11
N LEU A 359 -17.10 12.89 1.22
CA LEU A 359 -18.15 13.54 2.01
C LEU A 359 -18.07 15.07 1.89
N MET A 360 -16.84 15.62 1.88
CA MET A 360 -16.57 17.05 1.70
C MET A 360 -16.98 17.54 0.31
N ALA A 361 -16.59 16.80 -0.73
CA ALA A 361 -17.00 17.07 -2.12
C ALA A 361 -18.53 17.01 -2.29
N THR A 362 -19.18 16.05 -1.62
CA THR A 362 -20.65 15.94 -1.59
C THR A 362 -21.29 17.18 -0.97
N LEU A 363 -20.81 17.63 0.19
CA LEU A 363 -21.29 18.85 0.84
C LEU A 363 -21.10 20.08 -0.03
N ALA A 364 -19.93 20.24 -0.64
CA ALA A 364 -19.62 21.39 -1.48
C ALA A 364 -20.52 21.43 -2.73
N ALA A 365 -20.80 20.28 -3.34
CA ALA A 365 -21.76 20.17 -4.45
C ALA A 365 -23.20 20.52 -4.04
N ILE A 366 -23.63 20.13 -2.83
CA ILE A 366 -24.94 20.55 -2.28
C ILE A 366 -24.95 22.07 -2.04
N GLY A 367 -23.88 22.63 -1.47
CA GLY A 367 -23.74 24.06 -1.22
C GLY A 367 -23.84 24.89 -2.51
N LEU A 368 -23.15 24.47 -3.57
CA LEU A 368 -23.24 25.09 -4.89
C LEU A 368 -24.65 24.99 -5.48
N THR A 369 -25.33 23.86 -5.27
CA THR A 369 -26.73 23.69 -5.71
C THR A 369 -27.66 24.66 -4.99
N TRP A 370 -27.55 24.82 -3.68
CA TRP A 370 -28.37 25.74 -2.91
C TRP A 370 -28.07 27.21 -3.19
N LEU A 371 -26.83 27.55 -3.54
CA LEU A 371 -26.49 28.87 -4.01
C LEU A 371 -27.16 29.18 -5.35
N ARG A 372 -27.08 28.22 -6.28
CA ARG A 372 -27.68 28.34 -7.62
C ARG A 372 -29.20 28.39 -7.58
N ASP A 373 -29.80 27.52 -6.77
CA ASP A 373 -31.25 27.41 -6.61
C ASP A 373 -31.83 28.52 -5.69
N GLN A 374 -31.00 29.47 -5.23
CA GLN A 374 -31.39 30.64 -4.43
C GLN A 374 -32.05 30.30 -3.10
N THR A 375 -31.70 29.16 -2.50
CA THR A 375 -32.24 28.74 -1.20
C THR A 375 -31.46 29.35 -0.03
N LEU A 376 -30.22 29.79 -0.27
CA LEU A 376 -29.38 30.45 0.74
C LEU A 376 -29.81 31.91 0.95
N LYS A 377 -29.86 32.34 2.21
CA LYS A 377 -30.12 33.74 2.57
C LYS A 377 -28.81 34.51 2.66
N ILE A 378 -28.84 35.80 2.30
CA ILE A 378 -27.66 36.69 2.38
C ILE A 378 -27.06 36.74 3.80
N LYS A 379 -27.91 36.68 4.84
CA LYS A 379 -27.48 36.62 6.24
C LYS A 379 -26.69 35.34 6.55
N THR A 380 -27.13 34.20 6.02
CA THR A 380 -26.41 32.93 6.16
C THR A 380 -25.04 33.00 5.47
N ILE A 381 -24.99 33.56 4.26
CA ILE A 381 -23.74 33.74 3.51
C ILE A 381 -22.77 34.62 4.28
N GLY A 382 -23.22 35.77 4.78
CA GLY A 382 -22.40 36.69 5.58
C GLY A 382 -21.89 36.05 6.88
N ALA A 383 -22.77 35.36 7.62
CA ALA A 383 -22.39 34.71 8.87
C ALA A 383 -21.37 33.59 8.65
N VAL A 384 -21.62 32.68 7.69
CA VAL A 384 -20.70 31.59 7.36
C VAL A 384 -19.38 32.15 6.81
N GLY A 385 -19.43 33.17 5.95
CA GLY A 385 -18.24 33.81 5.41
C GLY A 385 -17.34 34.40 6.48
N LEU A 386 -17.94 35.13 7.44
CA LEU A 386 -17.21 35.65 8.59
C LEU A 386 -16.63 34.53 9.44
N SER A 387 -17.42 33.48 9.76
CA SER A 387 -16.94 32.36 10.57
C SER A 387 -15.79 31.60 9.91
N VAL A 388 -15.87 31.31 8.61
CA VAL A 388 -14.79 30.63 7.86
C VAL A 388 -13.54 31.49 7.81
N LEU A 389 -13.68 32.80 7.56
CA LEU A 389 -12.56 33.74 7.54
C LEU A 389 -11.89 33.84 8.91
N THR A 390 -12.67 34.02 9.98
CA THR A 390 -12.16 34.07 11.35
C THR A 390 -11.49 32.76 11.73
N PHE A 391 -12.10 31.61 11.42
CA PHE A 391 -11.51 30.30 11.68
C PHE A 391 -10.15 30.15 10.99
N TYR A 392 -10.07 30.50 9.71
CA TYR A 392 -8.81 30.43 8.96
C TYR A 392 -7.73 31.36 9.53
N ILE A 393 -8.09 32.61 9.86
CA ILE A 393 -7.13 33.58 10.43
C ILE A 393 -6.60 33.09 11.78
N VAL A 394 -7.47 32.60 12.67
CA VAL A 394 -7.05 32.04 13.97
C VAL A 394 -6.10 30.86 13.75
N LEU A 395 -6.43 29.99 12.81
CA LEU A 395 -5.60 28.85 12.45
C LEU A 395 -4.21 29.27 11.95
N ALA A 396 -4.16 30.25 11.04
CA ALA A 396 -2.93 30.76 10.47
C ALA A 396 -2.06 31.47 11.52
N LEU A 397 -2.65 32.37 12.31
CA LEU A 397 -1.94 33.14 13.34
C LEU A 397 -1.39 32.25 14.47
N THR A 398 -2.06 31.14 14.78
CA THR A 398 -1.57 30.17 15.76
C THR A 398 -0.57 29.18 15.16
N ALA A 399 -0.55 28.98 13.85
CA ALA A 399 0.40 28.12 13.15
C ALA A 399 1.74 28.81 12.83
N ILE A 400 1.73 30.11 12.51
CA ILE A 400 2.94 30.89 12.14
C ILE A 400 4.06 30.85 13.20
N PRO A 401 3.77 30.98 14.52
CA PRO A 401 4.81 30.95 15.54
C PRO A 401 5.54 29.60 15.63
N LEU A 402 4.96 28.53 15.10
CA LEU A 402 5.54 27.19 15.11
C LEU A 402 6.62 27.00 14.03
N GLN A 403 6.94 28.04 13.25
CA GLN A 403 7.89 27.98 12.15
C GLN A 403 9.16 28.80 12.39
N GLY A 404 10.26 28.33 11.81
CA GLY A 404 11.52 29.08 11.69
C GLY A 404 11.37 30.32 10.81
N GLU A 405 12.18 31.35 11.08
CA GLU A 405 12.05 32.67 10.45
C GLU A 405 12.09 32.64 8.91
N ALA A 406 12.91 31.75 8.34
CA ALA A 406 13.08 31.60 6.89
C ALA A 406 11.79 31.16 6.16
N VAL A 407 10.83 30.56 6.86
CA VAL A 407 9.58 30.01 6.26
C VAL A 407 8.37 30.92 6.51
N ARG A 408 8.42 31.81 7.51
CA ARG A 408 7.30 32.68 7.90
C ARG A 408 6.76 33.55 6.76
N PHE A 409 7.63 34.03 5.87
CA PHE A 409 7.22 34.80 4.69
C PHE A 409 6.19 34.03 3.83
N TYR A 410 6.43 32.73 3.59
CA TYR A 410 5.52 31.90 2.81
C TYR A 410 4.18 31.71 3.52
N SER A 411 4.19 31.52 4.84
CA SER A 411 2.96 31.46 5.64
C SER A 411 2.12 32.71 5.50
N TYR A 412 2.72 33.90 5.60
CA TYR A 412 2.00 35.16 5.42
C TYR A 412 1.45 35.32 3.99
N LEU A 413 2.23 34.92 2.98
CA LEU A 413 1.79 34.94 1.59
C LEU A 413 0.60 34.00 1.35
N MET A 414 0.70 32.74 1.82
CA MET A 414 -0.38 31.76 1.72
C MET A 414 -1.60 32.18 2.52
N MET A 415 -1.41 32.81 3.68
CA MET A 415 -2.48 33.42 4.46
C MET A 415 -3.20 34.50 3.64
N ALA A 416 -2.48 35.42 3.01
CA ALA A 416 -3.06 36.49 2.20
C ALA A 416 -3.82 35.95 0.99
N ILE A 417 -3.25 35.00 0.23
CA ILE A 417 -3.90 34.37 -0.93
C ILE A 417 -5.20 33.68 -0.50
N SER A 418 -5.15 32.92 0.60
CA SER A 418 -6.31 32.18 1.11
C SER A 418 -7.42 33.12 1.59
N ILE A 419 -7.08 34.22 2.28
CA ILE A 419 -8.04 35.27 2.66
C ILE A 419 -8.71 35.87 1.42
N VAL A 420 -7.92 36.21 0.38
CA VAL A 420 -8.47 36.74 -0.88
C VAL A 420 -9.43 35.74 -1.53
N MET A 421 -9.09 34.45 -1.56
CA MET A 421 -9.98 33.41 -2.12
C MET A 421 -11.28 33.28 -1.32
N ILE A 422 -11.22 33.27 0.01
CA ILE A 422 -12.41 33.25 0.89
C ILE A 422 -13.29 34.47 0.61
N VAL A 423 -12.71 35.68 0.65
CA VAL A 423 -13.45 36.94 0.44
C VAL A 423 -14.07 36.98 -0.96
N LEU A 424 -13.33 36.56 -1.99
CA LEU A 424 -13.81 36.48 -3.36
C LEU A 424 -15.02 35.53 -3.46
N LEU A 425 -14.91 34.31 -2.93
CA LEU A 425 -15.99 33.34 -2.93
C LEU A 425 -17.26 33.90 -2.29
N PHE A 426 -17.17 34.43 -1.06
CA PHE A 426 -18.34 34.93 -0.34
C PHE A 426 -18.91 36.21 -0.98
N SER A 427 -18.09 37.01 -1.66
CA SER A 427 -18.56 38.14 -2.48
C SER A 427 -19.34 37.68 -3.70
N LEU A 428 -18.86 36.65 -4.40
CA LEU A 428 -19.56 36.04 -5.53
C LEU A 428 -20.87 35.37 -5.08
N ALA A 429 -20.85 34.66 -3.95
CA ALA A 429 -22.04 34.04 -3.36
C ALA A 429 -23.08 35.09 -2.93
N ALA A 430 -22.64 36.17 -2.27
CA ALA A 430 -23.50 37.29 -1.92
C ALA A 430 -24.14 37.91 -3.16
N ARG A 431 -23.35 38.15 -4.22
CA ARG A 431 -23.86 38.69 -5.49
C ARG A 431 -24.84 37.72 -6.17
N ALA A 432 -24.59 36.42 -6.10
CA ALA A 432 -25.47 35.39 -6.65
C ALA A 432 -26.86 35.44 -5.99
N VAL A 433 -26.93 35.68 -4.68
CA VAL A 433 -28.21 35.77 -3.92
C VAL A 433 -28.86 37.15 -4.02
N SER A 434 -28.08 38.23 -4.04
CA SER A 434 -28.61 39.59 -4.14
C SER A 434 -29.12 39.94 -5.54
N ARG A 435 -28.61 39.27 -6.59
CA ARG A 435 -29.05 39.47 -7.99
C ARG A 435 -29.31 38.10 -8.63
N PRO A 436 -30.54 37.56 -8.52
CA PRO A 436 -30.88 36.23 -9.02
C PRO A 436 -30.58 36.02 -10.51
N SER A 437 -30.68 37.07 -11.35
CA SER A 437 -30.31 37.03 -12.77
C SER A 437 -28.84 36.72 -13.04
N ASN A 438 -27.97 36.87 -12.04
CA ASN A 438 -26.55 36.54 -12.11
C ASN A 438 -26.19 35.22 -11.43
N ALA A 439 -27.13 34.55 -10.74
CA ALA A 439 -26.84 33.40 -9.89
C ALA A 439 -26.06 32.30 -10.63
N GLU A 440 -26.50 31.95 -11.84
CA GLU A 440 -25.83 30.96 -12.69
C GLU A 440 -24.42 31.40 -13.07
N LYS A 441 -24.25 32.65 -13.56
CA LYS A 441 -22.93 33.20 -13.93
C LYS A 441 -21.97 33.21 -12.75
N MET A 442 -22.43 33.57 -11.56
CA MET A 442 -21.62 33.56 -10.35
C MET A 442 -21.25 32.14 -9.92
N CYS A 443 -22.17 31.17 -10.03
CA CYS A 443 -21.87 29.77 -9.74
C CYS A 443 -20.86 29.17 -10.74
N VAL A 444 -20.94 29.54 -12.03
CA VAL A 444 -19.93 29.17 -13.05
C VAL A 444 -18.57 29.76 -12.70
N LEU A 445 -18.52 31.03 -12.28
CA LEU A 445 -17.27 31.65 -11.87
C LEU A 445 -16.68 30.98 -10.61
N ILE A 446 -17.51 30.69 -9.61
CA ILE A 446 -17.09 29.94 -8.41
C ILE A 446 -16.53 28.57 -8.79
N PHE A 447 -17.20 27.84 -9.69
CA PHE A 447 -16.71 26.57 -10.21
C PHE A 447 -15.34 26.76 -10.87
N ALA A 448 -15.20 27.73 -11.77
CA ALA A 448 -13.95 27.96 -12.50
C ALA A 448 -12.79 28.31 -11.55
N VAL A 449 -13.02 29.18 -10.57
CA VAL A 449 -11.99 29.53 -9.57
C VAL A 449 -11.61 28.32 -8.72
N ALA A 450 -12.57 27.51 -8.28
CA ALA A 450 -12.29 26.27 -7.55
C ALA A 450 -11.49 25.26 -8.40
N ALA A 451 -11.82 25.13 -9.69
CA ALA A 451 -11.09 24.26 -10.59
C ALA A 451 -9.64 24.74 -10.77
N VAL A 452 -9.43 26.06 -10.92
CA VAL A 452 -8.08 26.64 -10.97
C VAL A 452 -7.33 26.42 -9.66
N GLU A 453 -7.97 26.64 -8.51
CA GLU A 453 -7.39 26.37 -7.19
C GLU A 453 -6.90 24.92 -7.10
N LEU A 454 -7.79 23.96 -7.36
CA LEU A 454 -7.45 22.54 -7.25
C LEU A 454 -6.39 22.13 -8.27
N LEU A 455 -6.46 22.60 -9.52
CA LEU A 455 -5.46 22.29 -10.55
C LEU A 455 -4.09 22.91 -10.26
N LEU A 456 -4.03 24.15 -9.76
CA LEU A 456 -2.77 24.79 -9.40
C LEU A 456 -2.10 24.10 -8.22
N ASN A 457 -2.88 23.71 -7.21
CA ASN A 457 -2.36 22.90 -6.12
C ASN A 457 -1.93 21.51 -6.60
N PHE A 458 -2.64 20.93 -7.58
CA PHE A 458 -2.29 19.63 -8.14
C PHE A 458 -1.03 19.63 -9.03
N ALA A 459 -0.86 20.69 -9.83
CA ALA A 459 0.26 20.83 -10.76
C ALA A 459 1.50 21.47 -10.09
N GLY A 460 1.31 22.28 -9.06
CA GLY A 460 2.36 23.04 -8.36
C GLY A 460 3.56 22.19 -7.90
N PRO A 461 3.38 21.04 -7.23
CA PRO A 461 4.51 20.21 -6.79
C PRO A 461 5.23 19.59 -8.01
N ASN A 462 4.47 19.18 -9.03
CA ASN A 462 4.98 18.43 -10.18
C ASN A 462 5.67 19.31 -11.24
N LEU A 463 5.24 20.56 -11.41
CA LEU A 463 5.78 21.49 -12.42
C LEU A 463 7.16 22.03 -12.05
N LEU A 464 7.57 21.95 -10.77
CA LEU A 464 8.64 22.79 -10.23
C LEU A 464 9.72 22.02 -9.47
N HIS A 465 9.58 20.69 -9.30
CA HIS A 465 10.73 19.84 -8.98
C HIS A 465 11.70 19.79 -10.17
N VAL A 466 12.88 20.40 -9.98
CA VAL A 466 13.95 20.60 -10.97
C VAL A 466 14.59 19.29 -11.49
N ILE A 467 14.15 18.13 -11.01
CA ILE A 467 14.60 16.82 -11.50
C ILE A 467 13.35 16.03 -11.89
N THR A 468 12.58 16.50 -12.87
CA THR A 468 11.74 15.58 -13.64
C THR A 468 12.69 14.87 -14.60
N PRO A 469 12.82 13.53 -14.52
CA PRO A 469 13.53 12.78 -15.56
C PRO A 469 12.96 13.17 -16.93
N SER A 470 13.80 13.16 -17.96
CA SER A 470 13.32 13.40 -19.32
C SER A 470 12.17 12.45 -19.61
N ARG A 471 11.22 12.87 -20.46
CA ARG A 471 10.18 11.96 -20.98
C ARG A 471 10.79 10.72 -21.66
N ASP A 472 12.06 10.80 -22.05
CA ASP A 472 12.83 9.71 -22.66
C ASP A 472 13.51 8.76 -21.65
N ASP A 473 13.56 9.15 -20.36
CA ASP A 473 14.15 8.39 -19.26
C ASP A 473 13.19 7.28 -18.83
N ASN A 474 13.30 6.14 -19.52
CA ASN A 474 12.52 4.95 -19.22
C ASN A 474 13.27 4.06 -18.22
N ALA A 475 12.79 4.02 -16.97
CA ALA A 475 13.34 3.19 -15.91
C ALA A 475 13.45 1.70 -16.30
N TYR A 476 12.51 1.16 -17.08
CA TYR A 476 12.51 -0.23 -17.54
C TYR A 476 13.61 -0.55 -18.56
N LYS A 477 14.27 0.46 -19.16
CA LYS A 477 15.46 0.22 -20.01
C LYS A 477 16.67 -0.21 -19.17
N GLY A 478 16.72 0.18 -17.90
CA GLY A 478 17.88 -0.03 -17.03
C GLY A 478 19.06 0.88 -17.41
N ALA A 479 19.95 1.10 -16.44
CA ALA A 479 21.22 1.77 -16.68
C ALA A 479 22.27 0.78 -17.22
N PRO A 480 23.40 1.24 -17.80
CA PRO A 480 24.41 0.33 -18.37
C PRO A 480 24.94 -0.73 -17.40
N PHE A 481 25.06 -0.40 -16.10
CA PHE A 481 25.47 -1.36 -15.08
C PHE A 481 24.47 -2.50 -14.88
N ILE A 482 23.17 -2.31 -15.17
CA ILE A 482 22.16 -3.37 -15.15
C ILE A 482 22.44 -4.40 -16.24
N THR A 483 22.77 -3.93 -17.45
CA THR A 483 23.17 -4.82 -18.55
C THR A 483 24.45 -5.59 -18.20
N PHE A 484 25.39 -4.95 -17.48
CA PHE A 484 26.57 -5.63 -16.96
C PHE A 484 26.17 -6.75 -15.96
N LEU A 485 25.33 -6.44 -14.97
CA LEU A 485 24.84 -7.42 -13.99
C LEU A 485 24.12 -8.62 -14.65
N GLN A 486 23.27 -8.36 -15.63
CA GLN A 486 22.54 -9.41 -16.36
C GLN A 486 23.45 -10.40 -17.09
N LYS A 487 24.63 -9.96 -17.52
CA LYS A 487 25.62 -10.75 -18.27
C LYS A 487 26.56 -11.55 -17.36
N LEU A 488 26.58 -11.29 -16.05
CA LEU A 488 27.42 -12.05 -15.12
C LEU A 488 26.95 -13.52 -15.09
N GLU A 489 27.89 -14.46 -15.14
CA GLU A 489 27.61 -15.90 -15.07
C GLU A 489 26.84 -16.28 -13.80
N PHE A 490 27.06 -15.55 -12.70
CA PHE A 490 26.38 -15.74 -11.42
C PHE A 490 24.87 -15.52 -11.50
N ASN A 491 24.40 -14.64 -12.39
CA ASN A 491 22.98 -14.44 -12.61
C ASN A 491 22.33 -15.70 -13.25
N GLN A 492 23.09 -16.43 -14.09
CA GLN A 492 22.64 -17.71 -14.65
C GLN A 492 22.58 -18.83 -13.61
N ARG A 493 23.30 -18.67 -12.49
CA ARG A 493 23.26 -19.57 -11.32
C ARG A 493 22.26 -19.13 -10.25
N TYR A 494 21.45 -18.10 -10.53
CA TYR A 494 20.44 -17.55 -9.61
C TYR A 494 21.02 -17.04 -8.27
N GLU A 495 22.30 -16.63 -8.28
CA GLU A 495 22.93 -15.96 -7.15
C GLU A 495 22.36 -14.54 -6.99
N ARG A 496 22.38 -14.02 -5.75
CA ARG A 496 21.72 -12.76 -5.41
C ARG A 496 22.68 -11.57 -5.47
N LEU A 497 22.11 -10.40 -5.71
CA LEU A 497 22.76 -9.12 -5.49
C LEU A 497 22.24 -8.47 -4.22
N PHE A 498 22.99 -7.47 -3.76
CA PHE A 498 22.63 -6.59 -2.67
C PHE A 498 23.15 -5.19 -2.98
N ALA A 499 22.25 -4.23 -3.19
CA ALA A 499 22.63 -2.83 -3.43
C ALA A 499 22.54 -1.99 -2.14
N GLN A 500 23.34 -0.94 -2.06
CA GLN A 500 23.39 0.03 -0.96
C GLN A 500 23.30 1.46 -1.49
N ASP A 501 23.27 2.43 -0.58
CA ASP A 501 23.41 3.86 -0.90
C ASP A 501 22.31 4.37 -1.85
N ASP A 502 21.06 3.95 -1.61
CA ASP A 502 19.90 4.26 -2.46
C ASP A 502 20.06 3.92 -3.95
N ILE A 503 20.83 2.86 -4.24
CA ILE A 503 20.94 2.27 -5.58
C ILE A 503 20.02 1.06 -5.67
N LEU A 504 19.35 0.92 -6.82
CA LEU A 504 18.37 -0.16 -7.05
C LEU A 504 17.42 -0.27 -5.86
N VAL A 505 16.88 0.87 -5.42
CA VAL A 505 16.01 0.95 -4.25
C VAL A 505 14.73 0.16 -4.50
N GLY A 506 14.31 -0.55 -3.47
CA GLY A 506 13.10 -1.34 -3.50
C GLY A 506 13.20 -2.56 -4.40
N ASN A 507 12.10 -2.88 -5.07
CA ASN A 507 11.97 -4.12 -5.81
C ASN A 507 12.57 -4.02 -7.23
N TRP A 508 13.19 -2.90 -7.63
CA TRP A 508 13.59 -2.66 -9.03
C TRP A 508 14.54 -3.67 -9.64
N ALA A 509 15.37 -4.37 -8.85
CA ALA A 509 16.18 -5.48 -9.36
C ALA A 509 15.33 -6.55 -10.09
N CYS A 510 14.12 -6.84 -9.57
CA CYS A 510 13.25 -7.86 -10.14
C CYS A 510 12.73 -7.51 -11.55
N ALA A 511 12.57 -6.22 -11.87
CA ALA A 511 12.13 -5.77 -13.19
C ALA A 511 13.13 -6.13 -14.31
N PHE A 512 14.39 -6.39 -13.92
CA PHE A 512 15.47 -6.78 -14.83
C PHE A 512 15.81 -8.27 -14.76
N GLY A 513 14.99 -9.05 -14.04
CA GLY A 513 15.24 -10.48 -13.80
C GLY A 513 16.44 -10.75 -12.90
N LEU A 514 16.88 -9.76 -12.11
CA LEU A 514 17.96 -9.92 -11.13
C LEU A 514 17.37 -10.36 -9.79
N HIS A 515 18.02 -11.32 -9.14
CA HIS A 515 17.61 -11.78 -7.81
C HIS A 515 18.23 -10.88 -6.73
N ASP A 516 17.40 -10.37 -5.83
CA ASP A 516 17.84 -9.53 -4.71
C ASP A 516 17.61 -10.26 -3.38
N SER A 517 18.56 -10.17 -2.46
CA SER A 517 18.35 -10.66 -1.09
C SER A 517 17.45 -9.72 -0.30
N ARG A 518 17.37 -8.45 -0.68
CA ARG A 518 16.48 -7.43 -0.12
C ARG A 518 15.09 -7.54 -0.73
N ALA A 519 14.11 -6.97 -0.05
CA ALA A 519 12.79 -6.67 -0.58
C ALA A 519 12.25 -5.43 0.11
N TYR A 520 11.49 -4.63 -0.63
CA TYR A 520 10.67 -3.57 -0.05
C TYR A 520 9.23 -4.04 -0.02
N ASN A 521 8.63 -4.10 1.16
CA ASN A 521 7.28 -4.62 1.37
C ASN A 521 6.71 -4.17 2.72
N ALA A 522 5.39 -4.26 2.86
CA ALA A 522 4.70 -4.04 4.13
C ALA A 522 4.58 -5.32 4.99
N ILE A 523 4.63 -6.48 4.33
CA ILE A 523 4.43 -7.79 4.94
C ILE A 523 5.58 -8.69 4.48
N TYR A 524 6.23 -9.35 5.44
CA TYR A 524 7.36 -10.24 5.20
C TYR A 524 7.12 -11.60 5.87
N PRO A 525 7.62 -12.71 5.31
CA PRO A 525 7.59 -14.00 5.99
C PRO A 525 8.11 -13.90 7.43
N LYS A 526 7.43 -14.58 8.36
CA LYS A 526 7.57 -14.40 9.82
C LYS A 526 9.00 -14.44 10.33
N ARG A 527 9.82 -15.36 9.81
CA ARG A 527 11.22 -15.56 10.25
C ARG A 527 12.21 -14.61 9.55
N LEU A 528 11.82 -13.92 8.48
CA LEU A 528 12.73 -13.09 7.69
C LEU A 528 13.28 -11.88 8.47
N MET A 529 12.41 -11.14 9.16
CA MET A 529 12.84 -9.95 9.91
C MET A 529 13.71 -10.29 11.13
N PRO A 530 13.37 -11.28 11.98
CA PRO A 530 14.27 -11.75 13.02
C PRO A 530 15.63 -12.18 12.49
N PHE A 531 15.66 -12.90 11.36
CA PHE A 531 16.91 -13.31 10.71
C PHE A 531 17.79 -12.11 10.38
N TYR A 532 17.26 -11.12 9.64
CA TYR A 532 18.00 -9.91 9.32
C TYR A 532 18.44 -9.12 10.56
N ARG A 533 17.59 -9.03 11.60
CA ARG A 533 17.92 -8.30 12.83
C ARG A 533 19.10 -8.89 13.58
N ALA A 534 19.22 -10.21 13.61
CA ALA A 534 20.32 -10.88 14.29
C ALA A 534 21.69 -10.45 13.71
N PHE A 535 21.78 -10.27 12.39
CA PHE A 535 23.00 -9.80 11.72
C PHE A 535 23.13 -8.27 11.62
N ALA A 536 22.02 -7.53 11.63
CA ALA A 536 22.00 -6.09 11.34
C ALA A 536 21.81 -5.18 12.56
N TYR A 537 21.34 -5.68 13.72
CA TYR A 537 21.15 -4.88 14.95
C TYR A 537 21.64 -5.54 16.25
N GLY A 538 21.94 -6.84 16.26
CA GLY A 538 22.37 -7.55 17.49
C GLY A 538 21.28 -7.53 18.57
N ASP A 539 21.66 -7.46 19.85
CA ASP A 539 20.71 -7.43 20.99
C ASP A 539 20.01 -6.08 21.21
N LYS A 540 20.26 -5.05 20.38
CA LYS A 540 19.68 -3.72 20.60
C LYS A 540 18.17 -3.71 20.30
N PRO A 541 17.33 -3.15 21.18
CA PRO A 541 15.92 -2.93 20.88
C PRO A 541 15.78 -1.89 19.76
N VAL A 542 15.39 -2.32 18.57
CA VAL A 542 15.10 -1.40 17.46
C VAL A 542 13.68 -0.87 17.61
N SER A 543 13.60 0.44 17.83
CA SER A 543 12.37 1.20 17.67
C SER A 543 12.03 1.22 16.18
N LEU A 544 11.04 0.43 15.76
CA LEU A 544 10.52 0.49 14.39
C LEU A 544 9.68 1.76 14.27
N LEU A 545 10.23 2.79 13.64
CA LEU A 545 9.34 3.81 13.10
C LEU A 545 8.46 3.18 12.02
N PRO A 546 7.18 3.57 11.92
CA PRO A 546 6.38 3.37 10.72
C PRO A 546 7.10 4.09 9.57
N GLY A 547 7.87 3.36 8.75
CA GLY A 547 8.72 3.99 7.73
C GLY A 547 10.05 3.30 7.43
N VAL A 548 10.60 2.48 8.35
CA VAL A 548 11.85 1.75 8.09
C VAL A 548 11.54 0.46 7.33
N TRP A 549 11.23 0.64 6.05
CA TRP A 549 10.77 -0.40 5.13
C TRP A 549 11.92 -1.08 4.38
N MET A 550 13.02 -1.49 5.03
CA MET A 550 14.10 -2.20 4.31
C MET A 550 14.78 -3.24 5.21
N PRO A 551 14.72 -4.54 4.91
CA PRO A 551 15.69 -5.48 5.42
C PRO A 551 16.99 -5.23 4.65
N VAL A 552 17.77 -4.31 5.23
CA VAL A 552 19.14 -3.90 4.91
C VAL A 552 19.28 -3.12 3.60
N GLY A 553 19.29 -1.78 3.72
CA GLY A 553 19.44 -0.84 2.59
C GLY A 553 19.46 0.65 2.95
N ALA A 554 19.16 1.04 4.20
CA ALA A 554 19.22 2.42 4.68
C ALA A 554 20.00 2.42 6.03
N VAL A 555 21.25 2.88 6.12
CA VAL A 555 21.65 4.30 6.15
C VAL A 555 20.80 5.14 5.21
N GLY A 556 19.68 5.63 5.71
CA GLY A 556 19.01 6.78 5.07
C GLY A 556 19.92 8.01 5.17
N PRO A 557 19.52 9.15 4.59
CA PRO A 557 20.17 10.42 4.87
C PRO A 557 20.37 10.57 6.38
N ALA A 558 21.57 10.97 6.83
CA ALA A 558 21.92 11.14 8.24
C ALA A 558 20.84 11.93 9.03
N ASP A 559 20.17 12.82 8.32
CA ASP A 559 19.08 13.70 8.73
C ASP A 559 17.86 12.95 9.34
N ILE A 560 17.52 11.75 8.86
CA ILE A 560 16.36 10.96 9.38
C ILE A 560 16.76 10.21 10.68
N VAL A 561 18.05 9.95 10.86
CA VAL A 561 18.56 9.17 12.00
C VAL A 561 18.88 10.08 13.19
N GLU A 562 19.33 11.31 12.95
CA GLU A 562 19.58 12.32 14.00
C GLU A 562 18.32 12.65 14.82
N GLU A 563 17.15 12.69 14.20
CA GLU A 563 15.89 13.08 14.85
C GLU A 563 15.36 11.98 15.82
N VAL A 564 15.87 10.75 15.70
CA VAL A 564 15.31 9.55 16.35
C VAL A 564 16.28 8.95 17.36
N TYR A 565 17.58 9.01 17.09
CA TYR A 565 18.62 8.41 17.93
C TYR A 565 19.43 9.42 18.75
N GLY A 566 19.10 10.72 18.66
CA GLY A 566 19.95 11.76 19.21
C GLY A 566 21.26 11.86 18.43
N SER A 567 22.05 12.88 18.75
CA SER A 567 23.25 13.34 18.04
C SER A 567 24.45 12.37 18.02
N GLU A 568 24.24 11.05 18.10
CA GLU A 568 25.30 10.10 17.79
C GLU A 568 25.33 9.89 16.27
N PRO A 569 26.46 10.20 15.59
CA PRO A 569 26.57 9.98 14.16
C PRO A 569 26.32 8.50 13.85
N VAL A 570 25.61 8.22 12.76
CA VAL A 570 25.55 6.88 12.20
C VAL A 570 26.97 6.49 11.79
N VAL A 571 27.65 5.85 12.71
CA VAL A 571 28.95 5.25 12.47
C VAL A 571 28.72 4.20 11.38
N ASP A 572 29.32 4.40 10.20
CA ASP A 572 29.38 3.39 9.15
C ASP A 572 29.63 2.02 9.80
N PRO A 573 28.76 1.00 9.63
CA PRO A 573 28.93 -0.29 10.28
C PRO A 573 30.30 -0.93 9.96
N PHE A 574 30.97 -0.49 8.89
CA PHE A 574 32.34 -0.89 8.55
C PHE A 574 33.44 -0.26 9.43
N ILE A 575 33.11 0.67 10.33
CA ILE A 575 34.01 1.20 11.37
C ILE A 575 34.13 0.20 12.55
N ASN A 576 33.11 -0.63 12.80
CA ASN A 576 33.18 -1.72 13.78
C ASN A 576 33.45 -3.07 13.08
N THR A 577 34.66 -3.61 13.27
CA THR A 577 35.11 -4.82 12.56
C THR A 577 34.20 -6.03 12.77
N ASN A 578 33.63 -6.24 13.95
CA ASN A 578 32.75 -7.40 14.20
C ASN A 578 31.40 -7.24 13.49
N ARG A 579 30.85 -6.02 13.46
CA ARG A 579 29.59 -5.73 12.77
C ARG A 579 29.70 -5.97 11.27
N ALA A 580 30.80 -5.53 10.67
CA ALA A 580 31.07 -5.74 9.26
C ALA A 580 31.17 -7.22 8.89
N MET A 581 31.74 -8.04 9.79
CA MET A 581 31.84 -9.49 9.63
C MET A 581 30.47 -10.18 9.68
N GLU A 582 29.57 -9.75 10.57
CA GLU A 582 28.19 -10.27 10.62
C GLU A 582 27.39 -9.94 9.36
N ILE A 583 27.54 -8.72 8.82
CA ILE A 583 26.89 -8.32 7.56
C ILE A 583 27.44 -9.13 6.38
N LEU A 584 28.75 -9.35 6.32
CA LEU A 584 29.36 -10.22 5.30
C LEU A 584 28.81 -11.64 5.39
N ARG A 585 28.71 -12.18 6.61
CA ARG A 585 28.16 -13.50 6.87
C ARG A 585 26.69 -13.62 6.46
N LEU A 586 25.89 -12.59 6.70
CA LEU A 586 24.53 -12.48 6.16
C LEU A 586 24.53 -12.57 4.63
N TRP A 587 25.41 -11.83 3.93
CA TRP A 587 25.50 -11.92 2.47
C TRP A 587 25.90 -13.33 2.00
N GLN A 588 26.85 -13.97 2.68
CA GLN A 588 27.26 -15.34 2.38
C GLN A 588 26.10 -16.35 2.53
N LEU A 589 25.39 -16.30 3.66
CA LEU A 589 24.26 -17.18 3.96
C LEU A 589 23.07 -16.96 3.01
N THR A 590 22.86 -15.73 2.57
CA THR A 590 21.79 -15.38 1.64
C THR A 590 22.18 -15.57 0.17
N SER A 591 23.27 -16.28 -0.13
CA SER A 591 23.76 -16.47 -1.51
C SER A 591 23.94 -15.17 -2.27
N THR A 592 24.27 -14.09 -1.56
CA THR A 592 24.49 -12.76 -2.14
C THR A 592 25.93 -12.70 -2.65
N ARG A 593 26.11 -12.79 -3.97
CA ARG A 593 27.42 -12.74 -4.64
C ARG A 593 27.86 -11.32 -4.94
N THR A 594 26.91 -10.48 -5.33
CA THR A 594 27.19 -9.18 -5.97
C THR A 594 26.77 -8.04 -5.08
N ILE A 595 27.69 -7.14 -4.73
CA ILE A 595 27.41 -5.95 -3.93
C ILE A 595 27.49 -4.71 -4.83
N VAL A 596 26.47 -3.86 -4.79
CA VAL A 596 26.40 -2.63 -5.61
C VAL A 596 26.39 -1.41 -4.69
N ARG A 597 27.28 -0.45 -4.92
CA ARG A 597 27.46 0.76 -4.09
C ARG A 597 27.60 2.04 -4.91
N ASP A 598 27.36 3.18 -4.26
CA ASP A 598 27.59 4.50 -4.88
C ASP A 598 29.10 4.71 -5.12
N LEU A 599 29.42 5.49 -6.15
CA LEU A 599 30.76 5.97 -6.45
C LEU A 599 31.38 6.75 -5.29
N LYS A 600 30.56 7.49 -4.52
CA LYS A 600 31.03 8.29 -3.37
C LYS A 600 31.44 7.43 -2.17
N HIS A 601 30.82 6.27 -2.00
CA HIS A 601 31.10 5.33 -0.90
C HIS A 601 32.08 4.23 -1.33
N ALA A 602 33.12 4.63 -2.10
CA ALA A 602 34.14 3.76 -2.65
C ALA A 602 35.08 3.11 -1.61
N SER A 603 34.89 3.34 -0.31
CA SER A 603 35.55 2.52 0.71
C SER A 603 35.00 1.09 0.55
N ALA A 604 35.80 0.27 -0.14
CA ALA A 604 35.56 -1.15 -0.30
C ALA A 604 35.21 -1.76 1.05
N ILE A 605 34.46 -2.87 1.05
CA ILE A 605 34.55 -3.86 2.14
C ILE A 605 36.05 -4.01 2.37
N SER A 606 36.55 -3.54 3.52
CA SER A 606 37.99 -3.32 3.63
C SER A 606 38.68 -4.65 3.32
N SER A 607 39.76 -4.61 2.54
CA SER A 607 40.46 -5.85 2.17
C SER A 607 40.84 -6.67 3.40
N GLU A 608 41.04 -6.00 4.54
CA GLU A 608 41.24 -6.60 5.85
C GLU A 608 39.99 -7.30 6.43
N ILE A 609 38.81 -6.67 6.40
CA ILE A 609 37.55 -7.30 6.87
C ILE A 609 37.20 -8.49 5.98
N ALA A 610 37.28 -8.35 4.65
CA ALA A 610 37.04 -9.46 3.73
C ALA A 610 38.01 -10.62 4.01
N LYS A 611 39.32 -10.33 4.13
CA LYS A 611 40.34 -11.35 4.45
C LYS A 611 40.09 -12.04 5.79
N ARG A 612 39.69 -11.29 6.84
CA ARG A 612 39.32 -11.86 8.15
C ARG A 612 38.11 -12.79 8.04
N ALA A 613 37.17 -12.52 7.12
CA ALA A 613 36.05 -13.41 6.79
C ALA A 613 36.43 -14.58 5.86
N GLY A 614 37.71 -14.73 5.50
CA GLY A 614 38.16 -15.73 4.53
C GLY A 614 37.56 -15.52 3.13
N CYS A 615 37.25 -14.27 2.78
CA CYS A 615 36.63 -13.87 1.52
C CYS A 615 37.42 -12.74 0.86
N GLU A 616 37.29 -12.60 -0.45
CA GLU A 616 37.75 -11.43 -1.20
C GLU A 616 36.53 -10.75 -1.81
N ALA A 617 36.63 -9.44 -2.05
CA ALA A 617 35.56 -8.66 -2.68
C ALA A 617 36.15 -7.73 -3.76
N PRO A 618 36.72 -8.26 -4.86
CA PRO A 618 37.25 -7.44 -5.94
C PRO A 618 36.19 -6.50 -6.54
N LEU A 619 36.61 -5.27 -6.82
CA LEU A 619 35.86 -4.30 -7.62
C LEU A 619 35.97 -4.69 -9.10
N VAL A 620 34.82 -4.97 -9.74
CA VAL A 620 34.76 -5.43 -11.14
C VAL A 620 34.10 -4.42 -12.08
N TYR A 621 33.47 -3.39 -11.53
CA TYR A 621 32.81 -2.31 -12.27
C TYR A 621 32.88 -1.02 -11.46
N ASN A 622 33.21 0.10 -12.09
CA ASN A 622 33.43 1.39 -11.41
C ASN A 622 33.00 2.60 -12.26
N LYS A 623 31.90 2.47 -13.01
CA LYS A 623 31.40 3.55 -13.89
C LYS A 623 30.32 4.38 -13.22
N GLU A 624 29.04 4.05 -13.40
CA GLU A 624 27.91 4.76 -12.76
C GLU A 624 27.74 4.35 -11.30
N VAL A 625 28.22 3.15 -10.95
CA VAL A 625 28.20 2.54 -9.62
C VAL A 625 29.47 1.71 -9.43
N ASN A 626 29.77 1.35 -8.20
CA ASN A 626 30.78 0.36 -7.85
C ASN A 626 30.12 -1.02 -7.71
N ILE A 627 30.66 -2.04 -8.37
CA ILE A 627 30.20 -3.44 -8.22
C ILE A 627 31.34 -4.30 -7.70
N PHE A 628 31.09 -4.97 -6.58
CA PHE A 628 32.01 -5.92 -5.96
C PHE A 628 31.47 -7.34 -6.05
N ILE A 629 32.36 -8.31 -6.22
CA ILE A 629 32.00 -9.74 -6.29
C ILE A 629 32.64 -10.46 -5.11
N LEU A 630 31.83 -11.00 -4.19
CA LEU A 630 32.34 -11.80 -3.07
C LEU A 630 32.93 -13.11 -3.57
N SER A 631 34.13 -13.52 -3.17
CA SER A 631 34.76 -14.75 -3.67
C SER A 631 34.13 -16.03 -3.11
N LYS A 632 33.58 -15.96 -1.89
CA LYS A 632 33.06 -17.11 -1.14
C LYS A 632 31.65 -16.82 -0.62
N ILE A 633 30.66 -17.61 -1.06
CA ILE A 633 29.24 -17.54 -0.65
C ILE A 633 28.64 -18.93 -0.57
N VAL A 634 27.53 -19.11 0.16
CA VAL A 634 26.76 -20.35 0.10
C VAL A 634 26.03 -20.39 -1.26
N PRO A 635 26.20 -21.45 -2.09
CA PRO A 635 25.49 -21.62 -3.35
C PRO A 635 23.97 -21.57 -3.16
N ARG A 636 23.23 -21.19 -4.20
CA ARG A 636 21.75 -21.09 -4.11
C ARG A 636 21.09 -22.41 -3.72
N ALA A 637 21.62 -23.53 -4.21
CA ALA A 637 21.28 -24.88 -3.78
C ALA A 637 22.56 -25.65 -3.43
N ALA A 638 22.62 -26.25 -2.25
CA ALA A 638 23.79 -26.96 -1.77
C ALA A 638 23.42 -28.20 -0.93
N LEU A 639 24.26 -29.22 -0.99
CA LEU A 639 24.11 -30.45 -0.21
C LEU A 639 25.07 -30.44 0.99
N TYR A 640 24.51 -30.62 2.18
CA TYR A 640 25.24 -30.71 3.45
C TYR A 640 25.26 -32.15 3.96
N TYR A 641 26.44 -32.69 4.23
CA TYR A 641 26.61 -34.02 4.83
C TYR A 641 26.75 -33.97 6.36
N GLN A 642 27.08 -32.80 6.92
CA GLN A 642 27.06 -32.55 8.36
C GLN A 642 25.92 -31.61 8.71
N VAL A 643 25.09 -32.03 9.68
CA VAL A 643 23.95 -31.26 10.14
C VAL A 643 23.92 -31.25 11.66
N ASP A 644 24.04 -30.08 12.26
CA ASP A 644 23.82 -29.92 13.70
C ASP A 644 22.32 -29.65 13.94
N LYS A 645 21.83 -30.16 15.07
CA LYS A 645 20.44 -30.02 15.49
C LYS A 645 20.41 -29.11 16.70
N GLU A 646 19.71 -28.00 16.58
CA GLU A 646 19.53 -27.06 17.69
C GLU A 646 18.12 -27.19 18.26
N PRO A 647 17.90 -26.87 19.56
CA PRO A 647 16.60 -27.07 20.20
C PRO A 647 15.43 -26.35 19.50
N ASP A 648 15.66 -25.12 19.05
CA ASP A 648 14.67 -24.26 18.41
C ASP A 648 15.33 -23.24 17.46
N GLY A 649 14.50 -22.47 16.75
CA GLY A 649 14.98 -21.47 15.80
C GLY A 649 15.80 -20.34 16.42
N SER A 650 15.59 -19.99 17.69
CA SER A 650 16.39 -18.96 18.37
C SER A 650 17.83 -19.46 18.57
N ALA A 651 17.99 -20.72 18.96
CA ALA A 651 19.29 -21.37 19.08
C ALA A 651 19.99 -21.53 17.72
N VAL A 652 19.25 -21.90 16.66
CA VAL A 652 19.77 -21.91 15.29
C VAL A 652 20.30 -20.52 14.90
N LEU A 653 19.52 -19.46 15.16
CA LEU A 653 19.89 -18.10 14.79
C LEU A 653 21.12 -17.60 15.56
N ALA A 654 21.17 -17.86 16.88
CA ALA A 654 22.34 -17.55 17.72
C ALA A 654 23.61 -18.23 17.21
N LYS A 655 23.50 -19.51 16.80
CA LYS A 655 24.62 -20.26 16.22
C LYS A 655 25.01 -19.76 14.83
N LEU A 656 24.05 -19.32 14.02
CA LEU A 656 24.34 -18.70 12.73
C LEU A 656 25.04 -17.35 12.87
N THR A 657 24.80 -16.58 13.94
CA THR A 657 25.50 -15.32 14.21
C THR A 657 26.89 -15.50 14.82
N ASP A 658 27.17 -16.65 15.43
CA ASP A 658 28.51 -16.95 15.95
C ASP A 658 29.53 -17.04 14.82
N LEU A 659 30.47 -16.08 14.78
CA LEU A 659 31.51 -16.00 13.76
C LEU A 659 32.43 -17.24 13.72
N GLN A 660 32.49 -18.05 14.79
CA GLN A 660 33.26 -19.29 14.84
C GLN A 660 32.55 -20.49 14.19
N PHE A 661 31.23 -20.42 14.00
CA PHE A 661 30.48 -21.51 13.37
C PHE A 661 30.75 -21.57 11.86
N ASP A 662 31.15 -22.75 11.37
CA ASP A 662 31.41 -23.00 9.94
C ASP A 662 30.15 -23.39 9.17
N HIS A 663 29.47 -22.38 8.62
CA HIS A 663 28.28 -22.55 7.79
C HIS A 663 28.58 -23.04 6.36
N PHE A 664 29.85 -23.21 5.98
CA PHE A 664 30.26 -23.79 4.70
C PHE A 664 30.40 -25.31 4.72
N SER A 665 30.41 -25.91 5.91
CA SER A 665 30.47 -27.37 6.06
C SER A 665 29.25 -27.94 6.78
N LYS A 666 28.61 -27.15 7.64
CA LYS A 666 27.53 -27.61 8.51
C LYS A 666 26.21 -26.89 8.25
N GLY A 667 25.17 -27.67 7.99
CA GLY A 667 23.79 -27.19 7.99
C GLY A 667 23.22 -27.23 9.42
N LEU A 668 22.19 -26.41 9.68
CA LEU A 668 21.47 -26.43 10.95
C LEU A 668 20.00 -26.78 10.73
N LEU A 669 19.45 -27.62 11.60
CA LEU A 669 18.02 -27.95 11.67
C LEU A 669 17.48 -27.71 13.09
N GLU A 670 16.18 -27.43 13.17
CA GLU A 670 15.46 -27.31 14.44
C GLU A 670 14.98 -28.69 14.89
N GLN A 671 15.51 -29.16 16.01
CA GLN A 671 15.19 -30.48 16.55
C GLN A 671 13.70 -30.63 16.89
N SER A 672 13.05 -29.55 17.33
CA SER A 672 11.62 -29.51 17.65
C SER A 672 10.71 -29.79 16.45
N GLU A 673 11.20 -29.62 15.22
CA GLU A 673 10.43 -29.88 14.00
C GLU A 673 10.68 -31.28 13.41
N LEU A 674 11.64 -32.06 13.94
CA LEU A 674 12.04 -33.35 13.40
C LEU A 674 11.16 -34.50 13.91
N SER A 675 10.70 -35.34 13.00
CA SER A 675 10.04 -36.61 13.33
C SER A 675 11.08 -37.69 13.68
N GLN A 676 10.62 -38.82 14.23
CA GLN A 676 11.50 -39.98 14.46
C GLN A 676 12.10 -40.53 13.17
N GLU A 677 11.36 -40.46 12.07
CA GLU A 677 11.85 -40.85 10.74
C GLU A 677 12.99 -39.92 10.28
N ASP A 678 12.83 -38.61 10.45
CA ASP A 678 13.86 -37.61 10.13
C ASP A 678 15.14 -37.86 10.94
N LEU A 679 15.02 -38.12 12.25
CA LEU A 679 16.15 -38.43 13.12
C LEU A 679 16.86 -39.72 12.70
N SER A 680 16.09 -40.74 12.29
CA SER A 680 16.65 -42.00 11.79
C SER A 680 17.42 -41.81 10.47
N ALA A 681 16.92 -40.95 9.57
CA ALA A 681 17.60 -40.62 8.32
C ALA A 681 18.90 -39.84 8.59
N LEU A 682 18.85 -38.84 9.48
CA LEU A 682 20.02 -38.05 9.89
C LEU A 682 21.10 -38.89 10.57
N SER A 683 20.75 -39.97 11.29
CA SER A 683 21.73 -40.87 11.90
C SER A 683 22.63 -41.60 10.89
N LYS A 684 22.22 -41.65 9.62
CA LYS A 684 22.96 -42.27 8.51
C LYS A 684 23.96 -41.31 7.85
N PHE A 685 24.00 -40.05 8.28
CA PHE A 685 24.88 -39.04 7.71
C PHE A 685 26.32 -39.31 8.20
N SER A 686 27.28 -39.26 7.28
CA SER A 686 28.68 -39.56 7.60
C SER A 686 29.41 -38.29 8.10
N PRO A 687 30.11 -38.35 9.24
CA PRO A 687 30.77 -37.17 9.82
C PRO A 687 32.13 -36.81 9.18
N THR A 688 32.63 -37.57 8.21
CA THR A 688 34.05 -37.57 7.78
C THR A 688 34.50 -36.41 6.87
N GLN A 689 33.70 -35.36 6.71
CA GLN A 689 34.00 -34.05 6.08
C GLN A 689 34.21 -34.07 4.54
N GLN A 690 33.23 -33.50 3.83
CA GLN A 690 33.36 -32.88 2.50
C GLN A 690 32.66 -31.53 2.65
N GLU A 691 33.30 -30.43 2.24
CA GLU A 691 32.67 -29.11 2.14
C GLU A 691 31.28 -29.22 1.49
N LEU A 692 30.37 -28.26 1.74
CA LEU A 692 29.07 -28.27 1.06
C LEU A 692 29.25 -28.40 -0.45
N GLU A 693 28.42 -29.23 -1.09
CA GLU A 693 28.52 -29.50 -2.53
C GLU A 693 27.43 -28.69 -3.27
N PRO A 694 27.80 -27.71 -4.12
CA PRO A 694 26.83 -26.97 -4.93
C PRO A 694 26.04 -27.91 -5.84
N GLN A 695 24.71 -27.72 -5.92
CA GLN A 695 23.84 -28.53 -6.77
C GLN A 695 23.23 -27.69 -7.91
N PRO A 696 23.20 -28.20 -9.16
CA PRO A 696 22.64 -27.47 -10.29
C PRO A 696 21.11 -27.36 -10.21
N ILE A 697 20.62 -26.13 -10.30
CA ILE A 697 19.19 -25.84 -10.48
C ILE A 697 18.90 -25.93 -11.97
N THR A 698 18.17 -26.97 -12.37
CA THR A 698 17.85 -27.25 -13.79
C THR A 698 16.61 -26.50 -14.27
N LYS A 699 15.72 -26.13 -13.34
CA LYS A 699 14.54 -25.33 -13.62
C LYS A 699 14.26 -24.42 -12.43
N TYR A 700 14.08 -23.13 -12.70
CA TYR A 700 13.66 -22.18 -11.68
C TYR A 700 12.60 -21.24 -12.24
N LYS A 701 11.33 -21.59 -12.01
CA LYS A 701 10.16 -20.90 -12.56
C LYS A 701 9.15 -20.63 -11.46
N GLY A 702 9.24 -19.48 -10.80
CA GLY A 702 8.23 -18.99 -9.84
C GLY A 702 7.80 -20.02 -8.80
N GLU A 703 6.73 -20.75 -9.10
CA GLU A 703 6.14 -21.83 -8.30
C GLU A 703 6.77 -23.23 -8.46
N ASN A 704 7.78 -23.43 -9.32
CA ASN A 704 8.45 -24.72 -9.54
C ASN A 704 9.97 -24.57 -9.53
N VAL A 705 10.65 -25.43 -8.77
CA VAL A 705 12.12 -25.51 -8.71
C VAL A 705 12.55 -26.97 -8.86
N ASP A 706 13.36 -27.27 -9.87
CA ASP A 706 13.87 -28.62 -10.11
C ASP A 706 15.40 -28.63 -9.94
N ILE A 707 15.90 -29.44 -9.02
CA ILE A 707 17.32 -29.52 -8.66
C ILE A 707 17.78 -30.96 -8.90
N GLN A 708 18.81 -31.12 -9.72
CA GLN A 708 19.47 -32.42 -9.85
C GLN A 708 20.48 -32.56 -8.73
N VAL A 709 20.37 -33.64 -7.96
CA VAL A 709 21.22 -33.91 -6.80
C VAL A 709 22.00 -35.19 -7.05
N LEU A 710 23.33 -35.07 -7.07
CA LEU A 710 24.24 -36.20 -6.99
C LEU A 710 24.77 -36.28 -5.56
N ALA A 711 24.20 -37.16 -4.76
CA ALA A 711 24.53 -37.33 -3.36
C ALA A 711 25.40 -38.57 -3.17
N LYS A 712 26.67 -38.39 -2.78
CA LYS A 712 27.57 -39.54 -2.50
C LYS A 712 27.15 -40.32 -1.26
N HIS A 713 26.60 -39.59 -0.30
CA HIS A 713 26.06 -40.09 0.96
C HIS A 713 24.68 -39.46 1.21
N PRO A 714 23.87 -40.01 2.14
CA PRO A 714 22.67 -39.29 2.58
C PRO A 714 23.05 -37.90 3.09
N GLY A 715 22.30 -36.88 2.67
CA GLY A 715 22.61 -35.48 2.96
C GLY A 715 21.37 -34.59 3.03
N LEU A 716 21.55 -33.37 3.52
CA LEU A 716 20.52 -32.34 3.56
C LEU A 716 20.72 -31.39 2.38
N LEU A 717 19.82 -31.46 1.40
CA LEU A 717 19.76 -30.44 0.35
C LEU A 717 19.12 -29.19 0.94
N VAL A 718 19.82 -28.06 0.86
CA VAL A 718 19.31 -26.75 1.23
C VAL A 718 19.16 -25.90 -0.02
N LEU A 719 17.95 -25.42 -0.26
CA LEU A 719 17.66 -24.35 -1.21
C LEU A 719 17.52 -23.06 -0.41
N ASN A 720 18.39 -22.09 -0.65
CA ASN A 720 18.43 -20.80 0.06
C ASN A 720 17.28 -19.86 -0.32
N ASP A 721 16.07 -20.38 -0.43
CA ASP A 721 14.83 -19.62 -0.56
C ASP A 721 14.07 -19.69 0.74
N VAL A 722 13.34 -18.62 1.05
CA VAL A 722 12.52 -18.56 2.26
C VAL A 722 11.56 -19.73 2.32
N PHE A 723 11.55 -20.43 3.45
CA PHE A 723 10.52 -21.39 3.80
C PHE A 723 9.19 -20.65 3.97
N TYR A 724 8.15 -21.14 3.29
CA TYR A 724 6.81 -20.58 3.40
C TYR A 724 5.76 -21.69 3.22
N PRO A 725 4.66 -21.70 3.99
CA PRO A 725 3.60 -22.71 3.83
C PRO A 725 3.01 -22.75 2.42
N GLY A 726 2.65 -23.95 1.96
CA GLY A 726 2.15 -24.20 0.60
C GLY A 726 3.21 -24.69 -0.39
N TRP A 727 4.49 -24.66 -0.02
CA TRP A 727 5.53 -25.40 -0.75
C TRP A 727 5.47 -26.89 -0.42
N GLN A 728 5.55 -27.72 -1.46
CA GLN A 728 5.68 -29.17 -1.38
C GLN A 728 7.01 -29.59 -2.02
N ALA A 729 7.66 -30.62 -1.48
CA ALA A 729 8.88 -31.17 -2.05
C ALA A 729 8.68 -32.63 -2.46
N PHE A 730 9.38 -33.05 -3.50
CA PHE A 730 9.36 -34.42 -4.01
C PHE A 730 10.78 -34.87 -4.31
N VAL A 731 11.14 -36.08 -3.89
CA VAL A 731 12.38 -36.76 -4.31
C VAL A 731 11.98 -37.89 -5.24
N ASP A 732 12.40 -37.80 -6.50
CA ASP A 732 12.02 -38.75 -7.57
C ASP A 732 10.50 -38.97 -7.69
N GLY A 733 9.74 -37.89 -7.47
CA GLY A 733 8.27 -37.90 -7.55
C GLY A 733 7.54 -38.35 -6.28
N GLN A 734 8.26 -38.82 -5.26
CA GLN A 734 7.67 -39.16 -3.95
C GLN A 734 7.67 -37.92 -3.05
N GLU A 735 6.52 -37.57 -2.49
CA GLU A 735 6.37 -36.41 -1.61
C GLU A 735 7.22 -36.58 -0.35
N THR A 736 7.93 -35.53 0.05
CA THR A 736 8.77 -35.49 1.24
C THR A 736 8.56 -34.18 2.00
N LYS A 737 8.87 -34.21 3.29
CA LYS A 737 8.70 -33.06 4.17
C LYS A 737 9.80 -32.02 3.91
N ILE A 738 9.41 -30.75 3.84
CA ILE A 738 10.34 -29.63 3.85
C ILE A 738 10.64 -29.25 5.30
N LEU A 739 11.92 -29.11 5.64
CA LEU A 739 12.42 -28.71 6.94
C LEU A 739 12.92 -27.27 6.90
N HIS A 740 12.88 -26.55 8.03
CA HIS A 740 13.59 -25.28 8.16
C HIS A 740 15.10 -25.54 8.28
N ALA A 741 15.83 -25.25 7.22
CA ALA A 741 17.29 -25.32 7.19
C ALA A 741 17.89 -23.94 7.43
N ASN A 742 18.92 -23.86 8.26
CA ASN A 742 19.62 -22.61 8.58
C ASN A 742 18.63 -21.48 8.93
N TYR A 743 17.65 -21.81 9.76
CA TYR A 743 16.56 -20.94 10.27
C TYR A 743 15.50 -20.54 9.24
N LEU A 744 15.91 -20.04 8.06
CA LEU A 744 15.04 -19.37 7.09
C LEU A 744 14.74 -20.22 5.85
N PHE A 745 15.60 -21.17 5.50
CA PHE A 745 15.64 -21.78 4.17
C PHE A 745 14.94 -23.13 4.08
N ARG A 746 14.68 -23.59 2.85
CA ARG A 746 14.02 -24.87 2.59
C ARG A 746 15.04 -26.00 2.56
N GLY A 747 14.90 -26.96 3.47
CA GLY A 747 15.72 -28.16 3.56
C GLY A 747 14.95 -29.43 3.19
N VAL A 748 15.60 -30.37 2.50
CA VAL A 748 15.06 -31.71 2.20
C VAL A 748 16.15 -32.76 2.45
N LEU A 749 15.80 -33.83 3.15
CA LEU A 749 16.70 -34.97 3.32
C LEU A 749 16.72 -35.79 2.01
N VAL A 750 17.91 -36.00 1.46
CA VAL A 750 18.12 -36.72 0.20
C VAL A 750 18.96 -37.97 0.48
N PRO A 751 18.52 -39.16 0.03
CA PRO A 751 19.33 -40.37 0.14
C PRO A 751 20.57 -40.32 -0.77
N ALA A 752 21.48 -41.27 -0.59
CA ALA A 752 22.63 -41.40 -1.50
C ALA A 752 22.16 -41.88 -2.89
N GLY A 753 22.70 -41.28 -3.94
CA GLY A 753 22.37 -41.59 -5.32
C GLY A 753 22.16 -40.35 -6.19
N ASN A 754 21.62 -40.59 -7.38
CA ASN A 754 21.17 -39.54 -8.30
C ASN A 754 19.68 -39.32 -8.12
N HIS A 755 19.31 -38.11 -7.75
CA HIS A 755 17.93 -37.77 -7.42
C HIS A 755 17.50 -36.49 -8.14
N LEU A 756 16.23 -36.44 -8.53
CA LEU A 756 15.57 -35.21 -8.91
C LEU A 756 14.75 -34.70 -7.74
N VAL A 757 15.17 -33.58 -7.16
CA VAL A 757 14.41 -32.90 -6.10
C VAL A 757 13.58 -31.79 -6.72
N THR A 758 12.27 -31.87 -6.56
CA THR A 758 11.30 -30.93 -7.13
C THR A 758 10.55 -30.21 -6.02
N PHE A 759 10.56 -28.87 -6.03
CA PHE A 759 9.71 -28.04 -5.18
C PHE A 759 8.56 -27.46 -5.99
N LYS A 760 7.33 -27.53 -5.46
CA LYS A 760 6.12 -26.97 -6.07
C LYS A 760 5.35 -26.11 -5.08
N TYR A 761 5.00 -24.89 -5.46
CA TYR A 761 4.18 -24.00 -4.64
C TYR A 761 2.71 -24.15 -5.01
N ARG A 762 1.92 -24.72 -4.10
CA ARG A 762 0.49 -25.02 -4.28
C ARG A 762 -0.30 -24.68 -3.00
N PRO A 763 -0.63 -23.39 -2.78
CA PRO A 763 -1.34 -22.98 -1.57
C PRO A 763 -2.78 -23.51 -1.55
N MET A 764 -3.14 -24.25 -0.50
CA MET A 764 -4.49 -24.80 -0.32
C MET A 764 -5.54 -23.70 -0.12
N SER A 765 -5.15 -22.59 0.50
CA SER A 765 -5.98 -21.39 0.69
C SER A 765 -6.48 -20.81 -0.65
N LEU A 766 -5.66 -20.81 -1.69
CA LEU A 766 -6.06 -20.36 -3.03
C LEU A 766 -7.12 -21.29 -3.64
N MET A 767 -6.89 -22.61 -3.56
CA MET A 767 -7.83 -23.60 -4.11
C MET A 767 -9.20 -23.53 -3.43
N ALA A 768 -9.21 -23.40 -2.10
CA ALA A 768 -10.44 -23.16 -1.34
C ALA A 768 -11.12 -21.86 -1.79
N GLY A 769 -10.36 -20.79 -2.00
CA GLY A 769 -10.88 -19.50 -2.45
C GLY A 769 -11.52 -19.57 -3.83
N ILE A 770 -10.88 -20.26 -4.78
CA ILE A 770 -11.42 -20.50 -6.13
C ILE A 770 -12.76 -21.24 -6.05
N ASN A 771 -12.83 -22.31 -5.26
CA ASN A 771 -14.06 -23.09 -5.10
C ASN A 771 -15.21 -22.24 -4.52
N LEU A 772 -14.92 -21.36 -3.55
CA LEU A 772 -15.90 -20.44 -2.99
C LEU A 772 -16.38 -19.39 -4.00
N ALA A 773 -15.49 -18.85 -4.82
CA ALA A 773 -15.85 -17.90 -5.87
C ALA A 773 -16.75 -18.54 -6.94
N VAL A 774 -16.43 -19.78 -7.36
CA VAL A 774 -17.26 -20.56 -8.29
C VAL A 774 -18.66 -20.79 -7.71
N PHE A 775 -18.73 -21.18 -6.43
CA PHE A 775 -20.00 -21.36 -5.73
C PHE A 775 -20.83 -20.06 -5.67
N GLY A 776 -20.20 -18.91 -5.38
CA GLY A 776 -20.85 -17.60 -5.43
C GLY A 776 -21.39 -17.25 -6.83
N GLY A 777 -20.63 -17.59 -7.87
CA GLY A 777 -21.05 -17.44 -9.28
C GLY A 777 -22.31 -18.23 -9.62
N ILE A 778 -22.38 -19.49 -9.15
CA ILE A 778 -23.55 -20.36 -9.35
C ILE A 778 -24.78 -19.76 -8.65
N ILE A 779 -24.65 -19.28 -7.41
CA ILE A 779 -25.75 -18.64 -6.68
C ILE A 779 -26.27 -17.42 -7.43
N LEU A 780 -25.37 -16.53 -7.86
CA LEU A 780 -25.77 -15.30 -8.57
C LEU A 780 -26.43 -15.62 -9.91
N ALA A 781 -25.90 -16.57 -10.68
CA ALA A 781 -26.47 -17.00 -11.95
C ALA A 781 -27.87 -17.61 -11.76
N PHE A 782 -28.04 -18.48 -10.75
CA PHE A 782 -29.34 -19.07 -10.43
C PHE A 782 -30.36 -18.01 -10.04
N TRP A 783 -29.99 -17.03 -9.21
CA TRP A 783 -30.86 -15.91 -8.86
C TRP A 783 -31.22 -15.05 -10.07
N TRP A 784 -30.26 -14.80 -10.97
CA TRP A 784 -30.51 -14.06 -12.21
C TRP A 784 -31.52 -14.77 -13.12
N ILE A 785 -31.38 -16.09 -13.29
CA ILE A 785 -32.31 -16.90 -14.07
C ILE A 785 -33.71 -16.88 -13.44
N CYS A 786 -33.80 -17.10 -12.12
CA CYS A 786 -35.10 -17.11 -11.42
C CYS A 786 -35.82 -15.75 -11.50
N SER A 787 -35.08 -14.66 -11.33
CA SER A 787 -35.64 -13.30 -11.39
C SER A 787 -36.10 -12.92 -12.80
N THR A 788 -35.34 -13.28 -13.84
CA THR A 788 -35.73 -13.03 -15.24
C THR A 788 -36.96 -13.86 -15.66
N ILE A 789 -37.08 -15.12 -15.21
CA ILE A 789 -38.29 -15.93 -15.42
C ILE A 789 -39.50 -15.30 -14.72
N ALA A 790 -39.33 -14.86 -13.46
CA ALA A 790 -40.40 -14.20 -12.71
C ALA A 790 -40.84 -12.87 -13.36
N GLU A 791 -39.91 -12.07 -13.87
CA GLU A 791 -40.22 -10.84 -14.62
C GLU A 791 -40.99 -11.12 -15.90
N ARG A 792 -40.60 -12.15 -16.67
CA ARG A 792 -41.33 -12.56 -17.88
C ARG A 792 -42.77 -12.97 -17.56
N LYS A 793 -42.96 -13.82 -16.53
CA LYS A 793 -44.28 -14.26 -16.07
C LYS A 793 -45.19 -13.13 -15.56
N ARG A 794 -44.63 -11.99 -15.13
CA ARG A 794 -45.41 -10.80 -14.74
C ARG A 794 -45.80 -9.93 -15.93
N ARG A 795 -45.14 -10.08 -17.08
CA ARG A 795 -45.38 -9.30 -18.31
C ARG A 795 -46.34 -10.01 -19.28
N THR A 796 -46.35 -11.34 -19.26
CA THR A 796 -47.38 -12.19 -19.87
C THR A 796 -48.58 -12.27 -18.95
#